data_AF-A0A4V3SBP1-F1
#
_entry.id   AF-A0A4V3SBP1-F1
#
_cell.length_a   1.000
_cell.length_b   1.000
_cell.length_c   1.000
_cell.angle_alpha   90.00
_cell.angle_beta   90.00
_cell.angle_gamma   90.00
#
_symmetry.space_group_name_H-M   'P 1'
#
loop_
_entity.id
_entity.type
_entity.pdbx_description
1 polymer ?
#
loop_
_entity_poly.entity_id
_entity_poly.type
_entity_poly.pdbx_seq_one_letter_code
_entity_poly.pdbx_strand_id
1 'polypeptide(L)'
;MHANRSLSVTLPISRRHPPSRRDGSALHSMTDSQIEMHYTDYTPPTSDTIQTKPFPIRGERANFVNKPHVIAMVGLPARGKTYISKKLCRYLNWIGINTKVFNLGEYRRHATTAYQCHDFFRPDNIKAMAIRTQCAKDALNDVCQWLESGDGEVAVFDATNSTVERRQLIRDIVVCQMGFKLFFVESVCNDPEIVEQNIMEVKVSSPDYANMKKEDVLADFMLRIEHYQEKYQPLDEERESDLSFMKIYNTGEKVLVHKHEGHIQSRIVYYLMNIHIVPRTIYLTRHGESLMNIDGRIGGDSDLSERGHEYAKALAEYISNQNIQGLRVWTSWLKRTIQTAVDVKAPQERWKALNEIDAGICEEMSYEEIASKYPTDFAARDQNKFSYRYPRGESYEDLVARLEPVIMELERQGNVLVVCHQAVIRCLLAYFLDKNADQGLPISDELPYLEVPLHTIVKLTPVAYGCKMEKIHLPIDAVDTHRPKPKGVTIVKPIVYGNVARYFGKKREEDGHTHQWTVYVKPYHNEDMSTYVKKVHFKLHESYNNPNRIVTKPPYELTETGWGEFEIVIKIYFHDPNERPVTIYHILKLFQSTPEIQLGKKSLVSEFYEEIVFQDPTALMQHLLSSSRPITLGVWRHNTDFEALKESTMKDIMEARNKIRLEVIDLKEKLTLAKETIAKFKEEIAKISKAGGTYFSSRRPGVEFAIGALAAVGAGFFTNPMDVVKVRLQLQGELEARGSYTKIYKNTLHAAYLIAKHEGVLALQAGLVPALAFQVVLNGIRLGVYKSAQRYELIVDKRGNTDVLRTTLVSGTAGCLGAVLGSPLYLVKTQLQAQSAKSIAVGYQHNHSGSWDAFRFLWMEGGVTALYRGWNANMPRVFVGSATQLTTFGLASDWLRSLNIFPDRPILLTFLASVIGGSCVAITMQPFDVLATRLYNQQTDANGKGTLYKGLGDALIKIFRTEGLTGLYKGTFPTWLRIAPHTVLCLVFYEQLDQLYSNFRTRPN
;
A
#
# COMPACT_ATOMS: atom_id res chain seq x y z
N MET A 1 39.71 39.28 -48.56
CA MET A 1 39.55 39.36 -50.03
C MET A 1 39.27 37.96 -50.57
N HIS A 2 38.52 37.85 -51.67
CA HIS A 2 38.32 36.74 -52.64
C HIS A 2 38.96 35.34 -52.38
N ALA A 3 38.40 34.22 -52.85
CA ALA A 3 37.82 34.07 -54.19
C ALA A 3 36.97 32.79 -54.40
N ASN A 4 36.19 32.86 -55.50
CA ASN A 4 35.76 31.76 -56.37
C ASN A 4 36.60 30.47 -56.33
N ARG A 5 35.94 29.32 -56.52
CA ARG A 5 36.03 28.57 -57.80
C ARG A 5 34.99 27.45 -57.92
N SER A 6 34.02 27.67 -58.79
CA SER A 6 33.33 26.63 -59.56
C SER A 6 34.27 26.04 -60.62
N LEU A 7 34.25 24.73 -60.83
CA LEU A 7 34.77 24.05 -62.04
C LEU A 7 34.10 22.67 -62.20
N SER A 8 34.21 22.08 -63.39
CA SER A 8 33.26 21.07 -63.92
C SER A 8 33.96 19.86 -64.60
N VAL A 9 33.25 18.72 -64.68
CA VAL A 9 33.50 17.49 -65.50
C VAL A 9 34.82 16.69 -65.24
N THR A 10 35.02 15.40 -65.60
CA THR A 10 34.27 14.39 -66.41
C THR A 10 34.64 12.91 -66.03
N LEU A 11 33.73 11.94 -66.29
CA LEU A 11 33.94 10.52 -66.73
C LEU A 11 34.45 9.42 -65.76
N PRO A 12 34.25 8.09 -66.05
CA PRO A 12 33.27 7.42 -66.94
C PRO A 12 32.53 6.15 -66.41
N ILE A 13 31.29 5.95 -66.90
CA ILE A 13 30.70 4.72 -67.50
C ILE A 13 31.04 3.31 -66.94
N SER A 14 30.01 2.57 -66.47
CA SER A 14 29.72 1.20 -66.99
C SER A 14 28.26 0.73 -66.81
N ARG A 15 27.66 0.42 -67.97
CA ARG A 15 26.35 -0.20 -68.33
C ARG A 15 25.89 -1.37 -67.42
N ARG A 16 24.58 -1.66 -67.25
CA ARG A 16 23.66 -2.22 -68.28
C ARG A 16 22.16 -1.92 -68.06
N HIS A 17 21.42 -1.95 -69.18
CA HIS A 17 19.97 -1.73 -69.46
C HIS A 17 19.20 -3.07 -69.56
N PRO A 18 17.90 -3.15 -69.98
CA PRO A 18 16.69 -2.25 -69.99
C PRO A 18 15.46 -3.04 -69.42
N PRO A 19 14.18 -2.99 -69.92
CA PRO A 19 13.29 -1.94 -70.51
C PRO A 19 12.06 -1.63 -69.57
N SER A 20 11.20 -0.60 -69.67
CA SER A 20 10.51 0.20 -70.73
C SER A 20 9.04 -0.21 -71.06
N ARG A 21 8.11 0.72 -70.79
CA ARG A 21 6.68 0.93 -71.21
C ARG A 21 5.91 -0.04 -72.15
N ARG A 22 4.60 -0.12 -71.91
CA ARG A 22 3.46 0.30 -72.80
C ARG A 22 2.39 0.94 -71.90
N ASP A 23 1.75 2.10 -72.12
CA ASP A 23 1.07 2.74 -73.28
C ASP A 23 -0.33 2.18 -73.62
N GLY A 24 -1.37 3.05 -73.63
CA GLY A 24 -2.69 2.77 -74.22
C GLY A 24 -3.91 3.54 -73.64
N SER A 25 -4.40 4.56 -74.37
CA SER A 25 -5.79 5.14 -74.45
C SER A 25 -6.68 5.26 -73.18
N ALA A 26 -7.30 6.39 -72.80
CA ALA A 26 -7.99 7.49 -73.50
C ALA A 26 -9.45 7.21 -73.95
N LEU A 27 -10.34 8.17 -73.65
CA LEU A 27 -11.79 8.29 -74.00
C LEU A 27 -12.74 7.30 -73.29
N HIS A 28 -14.01 7.63 -72.96
CA HIS A 28 -14.82 8.82 -73.28
C HIS A 28 -15.78 9.21 -72.14
N SER A 29 -16.14 10.50 -72.12
CA SER A 29 -17.33 11.09 -71.47
C SER A 29 -18.66 10.52 -71.99
N MET A 30 -19.71 10.49 -71.14
CA MET A 30 -21.01 11.13 -71.43
C MET A 30 -21.92 11.18 -70.18
N THR A 31 -22.86 12.13 -70.19
CA THR A 31 -23.74 12.51 -69.07
C THR A 31 -25.13 11.88 -69.17
N ASP A 32 -25.93 12.13 -68.12
CA ASP A 32 -27.40 12.05 -68.08
C ASP A 32 -28.05 10.66 -68.22
N SER A 33 -28.61 10.15 -67.12
CA SER A 33 -30.03 10.45 -66.82
C SER A 33 -30.56 9.75 -65.56
N GLN A 34 -31.54 10.43 -64.95
CA GLN A 34 -32.65 9.90 -64.15
C GLN A 34 -32.39 9.12 -62.84
N ILE A 35 -32.90 9.74 -61.77
CA ILE A 35 -33.03 9.22 -60.41
C ILE A 35 -34.37 8.47 -60.26
N GLU A 36 -34.41 7.58 -59.27
CA GLU A 36 -35.58 7.00 -58.56
C GLU A 36 -36.09 5.57 -58.87
N MET A 37 -35.77 4.67 -57.92
CA MET A 37 -36.59 3.61 -57.30
C MET A 37 -37.39 2.59 -58.15
N HIS A 38 -37.06 1.29 -58.01
CA HIS A 38 -37.63 0.46 -56.92
C HIS A 38 -36.93 -0.91 -56.72
N TYR A 39 -36.65 -1.20 -55.44
CA TYR A 39 -36.39 -2.47 -54.74
C TYR A 39 -36.34 -3.83 -55.47
N THR A 40 -35.26 -4.58 -55.22
CA THR A 40 -35.27 -6.03 -54.96
C THR A 40 -34.32 -6.35 -53.78
N ASP A 41 -34.72 -7.28 -52.92
CA ASP A 41 -34.04 -7.57 -51.65
C ASP A 41 -32.59 -8.08 -51.80
N TYR A 42 -31.68 -7.52 -50.98
CA TYR A 42 -30.40 -8.13 -50.65
C TYR A 42 -30.23 -8.20 -49.13
N THR A 43 -30.23 -9.42 -48.60
CA THR A 43 -29.90 -9.72 -47.21
C THR A 43 -28.49 -9.25 -46.86
N PRO A 44 -28.25 -8.70 -45.64
CA PRO A 44 -26.92 -8.29 -45.23
C PRO A 44 -25.96 -9.49 -45.14
N PRO A 45 -24.67 -9.32 -45.47
CA PRO A 45 -23.70 -10.42 -45.46
C PRO A 45 -23.41 -10.90 -44.04
N THR A 46 -23.39 -12.22 -43.85
CA THR A 46 -23.03 -12.88 -42.58
C THR A 46 -21.52 -12.89 -42.34
N SER A 47 -21.13 -13.31 -41.13
CA SER A 47 -19.82 -13.08 -40.49
C SER A 47 -18.56 -13.61 -41.20
N ASP A 48 -18.69 -14.40 -42.26
CA ASP A 48 -17.65 -15.37 -42.64
C ASP A 48 -16.74 -14.89 -43.79
N THR A 49 -17.02 -13.73 -44.39
CA THR A 49 -16.26 -13.18 -45.53
C THR A 49 -15.23 -12.10 -45.19
N ILE A 50 -15.01 -11.77 -43.90
CA ILE A 50 -13.93 -10.86 -43.49
C ILE A 50 -12.72 -11.66 -42.99
N GLN A 51 -11.89 -12.15 -43.92
CA GLN A 51 -10.54 -12.63 -43.59
C GLN A 51 -9.60 -11.44 -43.30
N THR A 52 -9.71 -10.84 -42.11
CA THR A 52 -8.65 -9.97 -41.60
C THR A 52 -7.39 -10.78 -41.30
N LYS A 53 -6.24 -10.30 -41.77
CA LYS A 53 -4.91 -10.82 -41.39
C LYS A 53 -4.78 -10.92 -39.85
N PRO A 54 -4.01 -11.88 -39.31
CA PRO A 54 -3.80 -11.98 -37.88
C PRO A 54 -3.18 -10.68 -37.34
N PHE A 55 -3.91 -10.00 -36.45
CA PHE A 55 -3.43 -8.85 -35.71
C PHE A 55 -2.33 -9.27 -34.71
N PRO A 56 -1.40 -8.36 -34.34
CA PRO A 56 -0.26 -8.69 -33.49
C PRO A 56 -0.69 -9.24 -32.13
N ILE A 57 0.12 -10.19 -31.66
CA ILE A 57 -0.15 -11.01 -30.48
C ILE A 57 -0.03 -10.16 -29.20
N ARG A 58 -0.95 -10.39 -28.25
CA ARG A 58 -0.97 -9.99 -26.83
C ARG A 58 0.17 -9.08 -26.34
N GLY A 59 -0.20 -7.86 -25.95
CA GLY A 59 0.31 -7.24 -24.72
C GLY A 59 1.68 -6.57 -24.75
N GLU A 60 2.31 -6.40 -25.91
CA GLU A 60 3.40 -5.43 -26.02
C GLU A 60 2.81 -4.01 -25.97
N ARG A 61 3.24 -3.21 -24.98
CA ARG A 61 3.11 -1.75 -25.09
C ARG A 61 3.75 -1.34 -26.40
N ALA A 62 3.05 -0.53 -27.19
CA ALA A 62 3.69 0.19 -28.27
C ALA A 62 4.63 1.24 -27.66
N ASN A 63 5.85 0.83 -27.31
CA ASN A 63 6.86 1.72 -26.72
C ASN A 63 7.28 2.75 -27.77
N PHE A 64 6.56 3.87 -27.83
CA PHE A 64 6.84 4.98 -28.73
C PHE A 64 8.11 5.76 -28.34
N VAL A 65 8.71 5.44 -27.19
CA VAL A 65 9.91 6.10 -26.62
C VAL A 65 11.16 5.26 -26.92
N ASN A 66 11.78 5.50 -28.08
CA ASN A 66 13.02 4.79 -28.49
C ASN A 66 14.29 5.23 -27.73
N LYS A 67 14.25 6.37 -27.03
CA LYS A 67 15.31 6.92 -26.18
C LYS A 67 14.68 7.77 -25.06
N PRO A 68 15.26 7.83 -23.85
CA PRO A 68 14.79 8.74 -22.81
C PRO A 68 14.79 10.20 -23.25
N HIS A 69 13.82 10.98 -22.76
CA HIS A 69 13.69 12.41 -23.06
C HIS A 69 13.78 13.26 -21.79
N VAL A 70 14.45 14.40 -21.87
CA VAL A 70 14.40 15.48 -20.87
C VAL A 70 13.71 16.69 -21.48
N ILE A 71 12.67 17.17 -20.81
CA ILE A 71 11.95 18.41 -21.15
C ILE A 71 12.40 19.49 -20.18
N ALA A 72 13.19 20.46 -20.66
CA ALA A 72 13.75 21.51 -19.82
C ALA A 72 12.94 22.81 -19.95
N MET A 73 12.30 23.23 -18.86
CA MET A 73 11.51 24.47 -18.86
C MET A 73 12.42 25.70 -18.90
N VAL A 74 11.98 26.76 -19.59
CA VAL A 74 12.70 28.05 -19.70
C VAL A 74 11.74 29.22 -19.47
N GLY A 75 12.25 30.32 -18.90
CA GLY A 75 11.55 31.60 -18.79
C GLY A 75 11.52 32.18 -17.37
N LEU A 76 11.03 33.41 -17.25
CA LEU A 76 10.99 34.16 -15.99
C LEU A 76 10.07 33.53 -14.90
N PRO A 77 10.22 33.91 -13.62
CA PRO A 77 9.26 33.53 -12.57
C PRO A 77 7.81 33.98 -12.90
N ALA A 78 6.83 33.31 -12.29
CA ALA A 78 5.38 33.49 -12.54
C ALA A 78 4.90 33.34 -14.01
N ARG A 79 5.71 32.81 -14.93
CA ARG A 79 5.32 32.54 -16.33
C ARG A 79 4.69 31.15 -16.56
N GLY A 80 3.92 30.62 -15.62
CA GLY A 80 3.21 29.34 -15.80
C GLY A 80 4.06 28.06 -15.95
N LYS A 81 5.39 28.10 -15.88
CA LYS A 81 6.27 26.91 -16.10
C LYS A 81 5.84 25.68 -15.29
N THR A 82 5.73 25.78 -13.96
CA THR A 82 5.32 24.65 -13.10
C THR A 82 3.92 24.13 -13.41
N TYR A 83 3.00 24.99 -13.85
CA TYR A 83 1.67 24.60 -14.32
C TYR A 83 1.78 23.74 -15.59
N ILE A 84 2.55 24.22 -16.57
CA ILE A 84 2.84 23.49 -17.81
C ILE A 84 3.51 22.15 -17.50
N SER A 85 4.53 22.13 -16.63
CA SER A 85 5.24 20.90 -16.24
C SER A 85 4.31 19.86 -15.64
N LYS A 86 3.46 20.24 -14.68
CA LYS A 86 2.51 19.31 -14.05
C LYS A 86 1.45 18.85 -15.05
N LYS A 87 0.84 19.76 -15.82
CA LYS A 87 -0.14 19.40 -16.86
C LYS A 87 0.43 18.47 -17.93
N LEU A 88 1.67 18.69 -18.36
CA LEU A 88 2.34 17.87 -19.37
C LEU A 88 2.71 16.49 -18.82
N CYS A 89 3.25 16.44 -17.60
CA CYS A 89 3.53 15.20 -16.89
C CYS A 89 2.27 14.34 -16.71
N ARG A 90 1.16 14.95 -16.28
CA ARG A 90 -0.14 14.31 -16.12
C ARG A 90 -0.68 13.75 -17.45
N TYR A 91 -0.62 14.54 -18.52
CA TYR A 91 -1.02 14.11 -19.86
C TYR A 91 -0.19 12.92 -20.36
N LEU A 92 1.13 13.01 -20.29
CA LEU A 92 2.04 11.95 -20.76
C LEU A 92 1.83 10.64 -19.97
N ASN A 93 1.70 10.71 -18.64
CA ASN A 93 1.38 9.52 -17.83
C ASN A 93 -0.02 8.95 -18.14
N TRP A 94 -1.01 9.81 -18.41
CA TRP A 94 -2.36 9.36 -18.76
C TRP A 94 -2.38 8.58 -20.10
N ILE A 95 -1.61 9.01 -21.11
CA ILE A 95 -1.41 8.23 -22.35
C ILE A 95 -0.38 7.09 -22.22
N GLY A 96 0.07 6.75 -21.01
CA GLY A 96 0.91 5.60 -20.72
C GLY A 96 2.43 5.81 -20.79
N ILE A 97 2.91 7.04 -20.98
CA ILE A 97 4.35 7.39 -21.01
C ILE A 97 4.80 7.80 -19.61
N ASN A 98 5.67 6.99 -19.00
CA ASN A 98 6.12 7.18 -17.62
C ASN A 98 6.94 8.47 -17.46
N THR A 99 6.33 9.47 -16.84
CA THR A 99 6.82 10.85 -16.80
C THR A 99 6.90 11.40 -15.39
N LYS A 100 7.95 12.16 -15.06
CA LYS A 100 8.13 12.76 -13.73
C LYS A 100 8.62 14.21 -13.80
N VAL A 101 8.10 15.08 -12.95
CA VAL A 101 8.59 16.46 -12.78
C VAL A 101 9.67 16.53 -11.70
N PHE A 102 10.77 17.21 -12.00
CA PHE A 102 11.86 17.52 -11.08
C PHE A 102 11.88 19.04 -10.86
N ASN A 103 11.34 19.51 -9.74
CA ASN A 103 11.17 20.94 -9.46
C ASN A 103 12.38 21.53 -8.73
N LEU A 104 13.18 22.36 -9.40
CA LEU A 104 14.39 22.96 -8.81
C LEU A 104 14.11 23.83 -7.56
N GLY A 105 12.88 24.34 -7.43
CA GLY A 105 12.45 25.07 -6.23
C GLY A 105 12.39 24.19 -4.96
N GLU A 106 12.10 22.89 -5.11
CA GLU A 106 12.05 21.93 -4.00
C GLU A 106 13.44 21.54 -3.54
N TYR A 107 14.33 21.18 -4.47
CA TYR A 107 15.75 20.95 -4.19
C TYR A 107 16.38 22.13 -3.45
N ARG A 108 16.11 23.37 -3.90
CA ARG A 108 16.57 24.59 -3.22
C ARG A 108 16.00 24.72 -1.80
N ARG A 109 14.71 24.44 -1.58
CA ARG A 109 14.08 24.48 -0.24
C ARG A 109 14.66 23.43 0.71
N HIS A 110 15.00 22.24 0.23
CA HIS A 110 15.64 21.20 1.04
C HIS A 110 17.12 21.52 1.32
N ALA A 111 17.84 22.09 0.35
CA ALA A 111 19.25 22.45 0.50
C ALA A 111 19.48 23.68 1.41
N THR A 112 18.52 24.58 1.55
CA THR A 112 18.68 25.74 2.45
C THR A 112 17.36 26.33 2.97
N THR A 113 17.36 26.62 4.28
CA THR A 113 16.34 27.43 4.97
C THR A 113 16.65 28.93 4.93
N ALA A 114 17.75 29.36 4.31
CA ALA A 114 18.19 30.76 4.28
C ALA A 114 17.40 31.67 3.33
N TYR A 115 16.31 31.18 2.72
CA TYR A 115 15.41 32.02 1.94
C TYR A 115 14.55 32.89 2.86
N GLN A 116 14.68 34.21 2.74
CA GLN A 116 13.88 35.19 3.51
C GLN A 116 13.16 36.19 2.59
N CYS A 117 13.83 36.65 1.53
CA CYS A 117 13.34 37.63 0.56
C CYS A 117 14.04 37.46 -0.81
N HIS A 118 13.66 38.30 -1.78
CA HIS A 118 14.18 38.35 -3.13
C HIS A 118 15.72 38.46 -3.24
N ASP A 119 16.43 38.97 -2.22
CA ASP A 119 17.89 39.16 -2.22
C ASP A 119 18.68 37.85 -2.43
N PHE A 120 18.07 36.70 -2.13
CA PHE A 120 18.65 35.39 -2.46
C PHE A 120 18.78 35.17 -3.98
N PHE A 121 17.95 35.83 -4.79
CA PHE A 121 17.93 35.66 -6.24
C PHE A 121 18.82 36.62 -7.01
N ARG A 122 19.29 37.70 -6.37
CA ARG A 122 20.14 38.71 -6.99
C ARG A 122 21.31 38.12 -7.79
N PRO A 123 21.71 38.76 -8.91
CA PRO A 123 22.77 38.25 -9.78
C PRO A 123 24.19 38.47 -9.24
N ASP A 124 24.37 39.33 -8.23
CA ASP A 124 25.63 39.62 -7.52
C ASP A 124 25.84 38.75 -6.26
N ASN A 125 24.80 38.05 -5.80
CA ASN A 125 24.86 37.18 -4.62
C ASN A 125 25.57 35.85 -4.95
N ILE A 126 26.92 35.88 -4.94
CA ILE A 126 27.79 34.74 -5.30
C ILE A 126 27.46 33.48 -4.48
N LYS A 127 27.20 33.62 -3.17
CA LYS A 127 26.88 32.48 -2.28
C LYS A 127 25.55 31.82 -2.70
N ALA A 128 24.50 32.60 -2.92
CA ALA A 128 23.22 32.06 -3.36
C ALA A 128 23.27 31.54 -4.82
N MET A 129 24.11 32.12 -5.68
CA MET A 129 24.33 31.62 -7.04
C MET A 129 25.02 30.24 -7.04
N ALA A 130 26.00 30.02 -6.16
CA ALA A 130 26.65 28.73 -5.98
C ALA A 130 25.64 27.66 -5.50
N ILE A 131 24.84 27.96 -4.47
CA ILE A 131 23.79 27.06 -3.95
C ILE A 131 22.77 26.72 -5.07
N ARG A 132 22.25 27.73 -5.77
CA ARG A 132 21.30 27.53 -6.90
C ARG A 132 21.89 26.70 -8.05
N THR A 133 23.20 26.75 -8.25
CA THR A 133 23.90 25.97 -9.29
C THR A 133 24.14 24.54 -8.84
N GLN A 134 24.49 24.32 -7.58
CA GLN A 134 24.63 22.97 -7.02
C GLN A 134 23.29 22.23 -7.04
N CYS A 135 22.21 22.86 -6.53
CA CYS A 135 20.86 22.27 -6.56
C CYS A 135 20.42 21.88 -7.98
N ALA A 136 20.86 22.63 -9.00
CA ALA A 136 20.54 22.33 -10.40
C ALA A 136 21.30 21.10 -10.91
N LYS A 137 22.57 20.94 -10.53
CA LYS A 137 23.37 19.74 -10.83
C LYS A 137 22.80 18.51 -10.11
N ASP A 138 22.47 18.64 -8.83
CA ASP A 138 21.91 17.54 -8.04
C ASP A 138 20.58 17.05 -8.65
N ALA A 139 19.68 17.98 -8.98
CA ALA A 139 18.42 17.65 -9.67
C ALA A 139 18.61 17.09 -11.08
N LEU A 140 19.64 17.51 -11.83
CA LEU A 140 19.99 16.92 -13.14
C LEU A 140 20.56 15.52 -13.00
N ASN A 141 21.35 15.24 -11.95
CA ASN A 141 21.85 13.90 -11.66
C ASN A 141 20.70 12.95 -11.31
N ASP A 142 19.74 13.38 -10.49
CA ASP A 142 18.54 12.60 -10.16
C ASP A 142 17.67 12.32 -11.41
N VAL A 143 17.53 13.30 -12.31
CA VAL A 143 16.88 13.12 -13.63
C VAL A 143 17.60 12.03 -14.42
N CYS A 144 18.93 12.10 -14.50
CA CYS A 144 19.72 11.16 -15.29
C CYS A 144 19.65 9.74 -14.72
N GLN A 145 19.82 9.60 -13.39
CA GLN A 145 19.77 8.32 -12.70
C GLN A 145 18.41 7.62 -12.83
N TRP A 146 17.31 8.38 -12.76
CA TRP A 146 15.94 7.84 -12.90
C TRP A 146 15.61 7.39 -14.33
N LEU A 147 16.20 8.02 -15.35
CA LEU A 147 16.07 7.58 -16.74
C LEU A 147 17.00 6.40 -17.06
N GLU A 148 18.22 6.35 -16.49
CA GLU A 148 19.16 5.22 -16.68
C GLU A 148 18.71 3.93 -16.01
N SER A 149 18.04 3.99 -14.85
CA SER A 149 17.58 2.80 -14.15
C SER A 149 16.47 2.04 -14.88
N GLY A 150 15.86 2.65 -15.90
CA GLY A 150 14.67 2.15 -16.59
C GLY A 150 13.36 2.46 -15.84
N ASP A 151 13.41 3.21 -14.74
CA ASP A 151 12.24 3.58 -13.94
C ASP A 151 11.43 4.75 -14.55
N GLY A 152 11.85 5.32 -15.69
CA GLY A 152 11.27 6.49 -16.32
C GLY A 152 11.57 6.62 -17.82
N GLU A 153 10.66 7.28 -18.56
CA GLU A 153 10.79 7.50 -20.00
C GLU A 153 11.00 8.99 -20.35
N VAL A 154 10.34 9.89 -19.61
CA VAL A 154 10.39 11.34 -19.83
C VAL A 154 10.56 12.09 -18.51
N ALA A 155 11.59 12.92 -18.38
CA ALA A 155 11.80 13.77 -17.20
C ALA A 155 11.53 15.24 -17.52
N VAL A 156 10.70 15.91 -16.72
CA VAL A 156 10.42 17.35 -16.87
C VAL A 156 11.23 18.15 -15.84
N PHE A 157 12.27 18.84 -16.29
CA PHE A 157 13.14 19.66 -15.46
C PHE A 157 12.58 21.09 -15.32
N ASP A 158 11.84 21.35 -14.23
CA ASP A 158 11.20 22.65 -13.96
C ASP A 158 12.15 23.60 -13.23
N ALA A 159 12.75 24.51 -14.00
CA ALA A 159 13.61 25.60 -13.55
C ALA A 159 13.44 26.83 -14.46
N THR A 160 14.09 27.96 -14.12
CA THR A 160 14.05 29.16 -14.99
C THR A 160 14.91 29.03 -16.24
N ASN A 161 16.07 28.34 -16.14
CA ASN A 161 17.04 28.09 -17.21
C ASN A 161 17.26 29.28 -18.15
N SER A 162 17.29 30.47 -17.55
CA SER A 162 17.11 31.77 -18.20
C SER A 162 18.38 32.33 -18.85
N THR A 163 19.50 31.62 -18.80
CA THR A 163 20.78 32.02 -19.40
C THR A 163 21.31 30.91 -20.30
N VAL A 164 22.05 31.29 -21.34
CA VAL A 164 22.62 30.36 -22.33
C VAL A 164 23.60 29.38 -21.66
N GLU A 165 24.42 29.84 -20.70
CA GLU A 165 25.40 28.97 -20.02
C GLU A 165 24.71 27.86 -19.21
N ARG A 166 23.53 28.14 -18.63
CA ARG A 166 22.73 27.12 -17.94
C ARG A 166 22.15 26.10 -18.92
N ARG A 167 21.71 26.53 -20.11
CA ARG A 167 21.15 25.64 -21.14
C ARG A 167 22.23 24.78 -21.79
N GLN A 168 23.42 25.35 -22.03
CA GLN A 168 24.58 24.59 -22.49
C GLN A 168 24.98 23.50 -21.49
N LEU A 169 25.05 23.82 -20.18
CA LEU A 169 25.32 22.81 -19.14
C LEU A 169 24.29 21.66 -19.16
N ILE A 170 23.01 21.95 -19.39
CA ILE A 170 21.96 20.93 -19.52
C ILE A 170 22.19 20.09 -20.78
N ARG A 171 22.53 20.70 -21.93
CA ARG A 171 22.86 19.99 -23.18
C ARG A 171 24.06 19.07 -23.02
N ASP A 172 25.14 19.57 -22.44
CA ASP A 172 26.40 18.83 -22.27
C ASP A 172 26.19 17.57 -21.42
N ILE A 173 25.39 17.66 -20.35
CA ILE A 173 25.03 16.50 -19.53
C ILE A 173 24.06 15.59 -20.31
N VAL A 174 22.86 16.08 -20.63
CA VAL A 174 21.75 15.26 -21.15
C VAL A 174 22.06 14.64 -22.51
N VAL A 175 22.64 15.41 -23.43
CA VAL A 175 22.88 14.98 -24.82
C VAL A 175 24.27 14.40 -24.99
N CYS A 176 25.31 15.12 -24.55
CA CYS A 176 26.70 14.73 -24.85
C CYS A 176 27.24 13.64 -23.91
N GLN A 177 26.86 13.63 -22.63
CA GLN A 177 27.30 12.59 -21.67
C GLN A 177 26.34 11.40 -21.66
N MET A 178 25.01 11.64 -21.55
CA MET A 178 24.03 10.57 -21.38
C MET A 178 23.43 10.03 -22.69
N GLY A 179 23.52 10.77 -23.80
CA GLY A 179 22.96 10.37 -25.10
C GLY A 179 21.42 10.42 -25.20
N PHE A 180 20.77 11.10 -24.25
CA PHE A 180 19.31 11.30 -24.20
C PHE A 180 18.85 12.41 -25.15
N LYS A 181 17.53 12.46 -25.42
CA LYS A 181 16.92 13.57 -26.15
C LYS A 181 16.61 14.74 -25.22
N LEU A 182 16.83 15.96 -25.68
CA LEU A 182 16.55 17.19 -24.95
C LEU A 182 15.58 18.07 -25.74
N PHE A 183 14.54 18.57 -25.09
CA PHE A 183 13.57 19.51 -25.66
C PHE A 183 13.32 20.66 -24.69
N PHE A 184 13.57 21.91 -25.09
CA PHE A 184 13.27 23.05 -24.23
C PHE A 184 11.84 23.57 -24.46
N VAL A 185 11.18 23.98 -23.38
CA VAL A 185 9.85 24.62 -23.44
C VAL A 185 9.94 25.97 -22.72
N GLU A 186 10.02 27.04 -23.50
CA GLU A 186 10.04 28.42 -22.98
C GLU A 186 8.64 29.00 -22.89
N SER A 187 8.31 29.57 -21.73
CA SER A 187 7.06 30.31 -21.52
C SER A 187 7.36 31.81 -21.35
N VAL A 188 6.88 32.59 -22.31
CA VAL A 188 7.04 34.05 -22.39
C VAL A 188 5.67 34.69 -22.17
N CYS A 189 5.54 35.56 -21.16
CA CYS A 189 4.35 36.39 -20.97
C CYS A 189 4.80 37.80 -20.64
N ASN A 190 4.34 38.77 -21.42
CA ASN A 190 4.65 40.19 -21.22
C ASN A 190 3.44 40.97 -20.66
N ASP A 191 2.26 40.36 -20.67
CA ASP A 191 1.05 40.86 -20.02
C ASP A 191 1.24 40.94 -18.48
N PRO A 192 1.08 42.14 -17.87
CA PRO A 192 1.24 42.31 -16.42
C PRO A 192 0.08 41.72 -15.60
N GLU A 193 -1.16 41.76 -16.11
CA GLU A 193 -2.34 41.27 -15.39
C GLU A 193 -2.28 39.75 -15.21
N ILE A 194 -1.91 39.03 -16.29
CA ILE A 194 -1.68 37.59 -16.25
C ILE A 194 -0.56 37.24 -15.25
N VAL A 195 0.48 38.06 -15.16
CA VAL A 195 1.63 37.83 -14.27
C VAL A 195 1.23 38.05 -12.80
N GLU A 196 0.51 39.13 -12.50
CA GLU A 196 -0.01 39.42 -11.17
C GLU A 196 -0.98 38.30 -10.72
N GLN A 197 -1.92 37.90 -11.56
CA GLN A 197 -2.84 36.79 -11.27
C GLN A 197 -2.09 35.48 -10.97
N ASN A 198 -1.06 35.15 -11.74
CA ASN A 198 -0.20 33.98 -11.50
C ASN A 198 0.59 34.07 -10.17
N ILE A 199 0.96 35.26 -9.71
CA ILE A 199 1.59 35.46 -8.40
C ILE A 199 0.55 35.25 -7.29
N MET A 200 -0.62 35.88 -7.43
CA MET A 200 -1.69 35.89 -6.42
C MET A 200 -2.32 34.51 -6.20
N GLU A 201 -2.59 33.74 -7.26
CA GLU A 201 -3.15 32.38 -7.12
C GLU A 201 -2.12 31.38 -6.55
N VAL A 202 -0.85 31.50 -6.95
CA VAL A 202 0.10 30.38 -6.88
C VAL A 202 1.29 30.63 -5.94
N LYS A 203 1.70 31.87 -5.73
CA LYS A 203 2.92 32.23 -4.99
C LYS A 203 2.63 32.75 -3.59
N VAL A 204 1.49 33.41 -3.39
CA VAL A 204 1.00 33.80 -2.05
C VAL A 204 0.80 32.59 -1.12
N SER A 205 0.45 31.42 -1.66
CA SER A 205 0.30 30.16 -0.92
C SER A 205 1.55 29.26 -0.90
N SER A 206 2.68 29.75 -1.43
CA SER A 206 3.92 28.98 -1.53
C SER A 206 4.63 28.87 -0.17
N PRO A 207 5.27 27.72 0.15
CA PRO A 207 6.14 27.59 1.33
C PRO A 207 7.26 28.64 1.40
N ASP A 208 7.70 29.16 0.24
CA ASP A 208 8.66 30.27 0.14
C ASP A 208 8.19 31.52 0.92
N TYR A 209 6.88 31.74 1.05
CA TYR A 209 6.28 32.99 1.57
C TYR A 209 5.47 32.83 2.86
N ALA A 210 5.57 31.67 3.53
CA ALA A 210 4.75 31.33 4.69
C ALA A 210 4.83 32.32 5.88
N ASN A 211 5.92 33.11 5.97
CA ASN A 211 6.17 34.08 7.04
C ASN A 211 5.94 35.55 6.61
N MET A 212 5.41 35.79 5.40
CA MET A 212 5.22 37.13 4.82
C MET A 212 3.72 37.43 4.66
N LYS A 213 3.29 38.69 4.85
CA LYS A 213 1.89 39.07 4.63
C LYS A 213 1.56 39.04 3.14
N LYS A 214 0.33 38.69 2.79
CA LYS A 214 -0.12 38.58 1.38
C LYS A 214 0.14 39.86 0.56
N GLU A 215 -0.04 41.02 1.18
CA GLU A 215 0.23 42.35 0.61
C GLU A 215 1.71 42.52 0.20
N ASP A 216 2.64 42.05 1.04
CA ASP A 216 4.09 42.19 0.84
C ASP A 216 4.65 41.17 -0.18
N VAL A 217 3.99 40.00 -0.33
CA VAL A 217 4.45 38.91 -1.23
C VAL A 217 4.50 39.36 -2.69
N LEU A 218 3.54 40.16 -3.15
CA LEU A 218 3.52 40.64 -4.53
C LEU A 218 4.75 41.51 -4.82
N ALA A 219 5.09 42.44 -3.92
CA ALA A 219 6.25 43.32 -4.06
C ALA A 219 7.58 42.53 -4.05
N ASP A 220 7.78 41.60 -3.11
CA ASP A 220 8.97 40.73 -3.11
C ASP A 220 9.08 39.89 -4.38
N PHE A 221 7.96 39.32 -4.85
CA PHE A 221 7.98 38.47 -6.04
C PHE A 221 8.26 39.26 -7.33
N MET A 222 7.80 40.51 -7.41
CA MET A 222 8.12 41.40 -8.54
C MET A 222 9.60 41.76 -8.58
N LEU A 223 10.19 42.18 -7.45
CA LEU A 223 11.64 42.40 -7.33
C LEU A 223 12.43 41.14 -7.68
N ARG A 224 11.94 39.97 -7.26
CA ARG A 224 12.51 38.66 -7.65
C ARG A 224 12.44 38.42 -9.17
N ILE A 225 11.43 38.89 -9.88
CA ILE A 225 11.37 38.79 -11.36
C ILE A 225 12.44 39.69 -11.99
N GLU A 226 12.59 40.92 -11.50
CA GLU A 226 13.60 41.89 -11.98
C GLU A 226 15.03 41.31 -11.89
N HIS A 227 15.39 40.71 -10.74
CA HIS A 227 16.70 40.04 -10.55
C HIS A 227 16.97 38.91 -11.57
N TYR A 228 15.93 38.27 -12.11
CA TYR A 228 16.07 37.30 -13.19
C TYR A 228 16.09 37.94 -14.57
N GLN A 229 15.39 39.07 -14.75
CA GLN A 229 15.30 39.81 -16.01
C GLN A 229 16.63 40.46 -16.40
N GLU A 230 17.43 40.94 -15.44
CA GLU A 230 18.78 41.49 -15.66
C GLU A 230 19.72 40.56 -16.47
N LYS A 231 19.55 39.23 -16.34
CA LYS A 231 20.36 38.21 -17.01
C LYS A 231 19.55 37.31 -17.94
N TYR A 232 18.31 37.66 -18.24
CA TYR A 232 17.44 36.79 -19.05
C TYR A 232 17.83 36.85 -20.54
N GLN A 233 18.23 35.71 -21.07
CA GLN A 233 18.50 35.47 -22.48
C GLN A 233 17.46 34.46 -22.99
N PRO A 234 16.41 34.91 -23.71
CA PRO A 234 15.43 34.02 -24.33
C PRO A 234 16.06 33.04 -25.32
N LEU A 235 15.39 31.91 -25.61
CA LEU A 235 15.82 30.99 -26.66
C LEU A 235 15.79 31.67 -28.03
N ASP A 236 16.72 31.29 -28.91
CA ASP A 236 17.02 32.03 -30.13
C ASP A 236 17.41 31.06 -31.26
N GLU A 237 16.74 31.17 -32.40
CA GLU A 237 16.86 30.22 -33.53
C GLU A 237 18.23 30.27 -34.22
N GLU A 238 18.93 31.41 -34.15
CA GLU A 238 20.26 31.59 -34.75
C GLU A 238 21.37 31.21 -33.75
N ARG A 239 21.31 31.77 -32.54
CA ARG A 239 22.35 31.58 -31.50
C ARG A 239 22.34 30.17 -30.91
N GLU A 240 21.17 29.54 -30.81
CA GLU A 240 20.98 28.20 -30.26
C GLU A 240 20.38 27.26 -31.32
N SER A 241 20.87 27.40 -32.56
CA SER A 241 20.34 26.72 -33.75
C SER A 241 20.42 25.19 -33.70
N ASP A 242 21.18 24.60 -32.79
CA ASP A 242 21.38 23.17 -32.58
C ASP A 242 20.52 22.57 -31.44
N LEU A 243 19.65 23.38 -30.82
CA LEU A 243 18.67 22.96 -29.82
C LEU A 243 17.30 22.64 -30.46
N SER A 244 16.60 21.66 -29.90
CA SER A 244 15.17 21.44 -30.15
C SER A 244 14.34 22.18 -29.10
N PHE A 245 13.42 23.05 -29.50
CA PHE A 245 12.62 23.81 -28.53
C PHE A 245 11.25 24.28 -29.02
N MET A 246 10.40 24.64 -28.05
CA MET A 246 9.17 25.39 -28.23
C MET A 246 9.24 26.70 -27.43
N LYS A 247 8.65 27.77 -27.97
CA LYS A 247 8.34 29.02 -27.25
C LYS A 247 6.83 29.25 -27.27
N ILE A 248 6.22 29.42 -26.10
CA ILE A 248 4.81 29.75 -25.91
C ILE A 248 4.73 31.20 -25.47
N TYR A 249 4.05 32.05 -26.25
CA TYR A 249 3.86 33.46 -25.95
C TYR A 249 2.44 33.70 -25.41
N ASN A 250 2.32 34.56 -24.39
CA ASN A 250 1.07 35.07 -23.82
C ASN A 250 0.00 33.97 -23.66
N THR A 251 0.37 32.88 -22.97
CA THR A 251 -0.54 31.77 -22.62
C THR A 251 -1.11 30.95 -23.79
N GLY A 252 -0.52 31.06 -24.99
CA GLY A 252 -0.89 30.27 -26.17
C GLY A 252 -1.23 31.09 -27.41
N GLU A 253 -1.30 32.43 -27.29
CA GLU A 253 -1.58 33.38 -28.38
C GLU A 253 -0.71 33.14 -29.61
N LYS A 254 0.59 32.89 -29.39
CA LYS A 254 1.55 32.54 -30.43
C LYS A 254 2.46 31.42 -29.92
N VAL A 255 2.75 30.46 -30.79
CA VAL A 255 3.67 29.37 -30.52
C VAL A 255 4.73 29.31 -31.62
N LEU A 256 5.98 29.10 -31.23
CA LEU A 256 7.11 28.88 -32.12
C LEU A 256 7.72 27.51 -31.80
N VAL A 257 8.06 26.73 -32.82
CA VAL A 257 8.62 25.38 -32.66
C VAL A 257 9.84 25.24 -33.57
N HIS A 258 10.99 24.95 -32.97
CA HIS A 258 12.28 24.78 -33.65
C HIS A 258 12.78 23.34 -33.50
N LYS A 259 13.11 22.71 -34.63
CA LYS A 259 13.78 21.40 -34.72
C LYS A 259 13.28 20.31 -33.75
N HIS A 260 11.96 20.14 -33.59
CA HIS A 260 11.42 19.06 -32.78
C HIS A 260 11.69 17.69 -33.42
N GLU A 261 12.10 16.70 -32.63
CA GLU A 261 12.57 15.41 -33.12
C GLU A 261 11.67 14.22 -32.69
N GLY A 262 10.83 13.77 -33.62
CA GLY A 262 10.07 12.53 -33.50
C GLY A 262 8.80 12.65 -32.65
N HIS A 263 8.10 11.52 -32.55
CA HIS A 263 6.71 11.42 -32.11
C HIS A 263 6.43 12.04 -30.73
N ILE A 264 7.29 11.81 -29.73
CA ILE A 264 7.09 12.32 -28.37
C ILE A 264 7.12 13.86 -28.34
N GLN A 265 8.13 14.47 -28.99
CA GLN A 265 8.22 15.92 -29.09
C GLN A 265 7.06 16.51 -29.91
N SER A 266 6.64 15.85 -31.00
CA SER A 266 5.44 16.26 -31.76
C SER A 266 4.16 16.22 -30.92
N ARG A 267 3.97 15.22 -30.04
CA ARG A 267 2.83 15.15 -29.12
C ARG A 267 2.87 16.21 -28.02
N ILE A 268 4.06 16.48 -27.47
CA ILE A 268 4.28 17.57 -26.51
C ILE A 268 3.90 18.91 -27.18
N VAL A 269 4.37 19.15 -28.40
CA VAL A 269 4.02 20.34 -29.19
C VAL A 269 2.50 20.46 -29.37
N TYR A 270 1.86 19.39 -29.85
CA TYR A 270 0.42 19.37 -30.09
C TYR A 270 -0.40 19.62 -28.83
N TYR A 271 -0.05 18.99 -27.70
CA TYR A 271 -0.74 19.23 -26.42
C TYR A 271 -0.55 20.68 -25.93
N LEU A 272 0.69 21.18 -25.95
CA LEU A 272 0.99 22.53 -25.46
C LEU A 272 0.39 23.65 -26.31
N MET A 273 0.07 23.38 -27.58
CA MET A 273 -0.69 24.30 -28.44
C MET A 273 -2.19 24.35 -28.11
N ASN A 274 -2.74 23.36 -27.39
CA ASN A 274 -4.17 23.26 -27.09
C ASN A 274 -4.53 23.56 -25.62
N ILE A 275 -3.56 23.70 -24.71
CA ILE A 275 -3.83 24.11 -23.33
C ILE A 275 -3.98 25.63 -23.21
N HIS A 276 -4.89 26.07 -22.35
CA HIS A 276 -4.96 27.47 -21.90
C HIS A 276 -5.14 27.55 -20.37
N ILE A 277 -4.76 28.70 -19.79
CA ILE A 277 -4.86 28.94 -18.33
C ILE A 277 -6.16 29.61 -17.88
N VAL A 278 -7.00 30.08 -18.81
CA VAL A 278 -8.27 30.77 -18.49
C VAL A 278 -9.15 29.88 -17.58
N PRO A 279 -9.62 30.39 -16.42
CA PRO A 279 -10.52 29.66 -15.53
C PRO A 279 -11.80 29.21 -16.24
N ARG A 280 -12.22 27.97 -15.98
CA ARG A 280 -13.39 27.34 -16.59
C ARG A 280 -13.95 26.23 -15.72
N THR A 281 -15.16 25.75 -16.02
CA THR A 281 -15.76 24.60 -15.34
C THR A 281 -16.16 23.52 -16.35
N ILE A 282 -15.73 22.29 -16.09
CA ILE A 282 -16.11 21.11 -16.85
C ILE A 282 -17.09 20.30 -16.00
N TYR A 283 -18.24 19.96 -16.55
CA TYR A 283 -19.26 19.13 -15.90
C TYR A 283 -19.24 17.76 -16.57
N LEU A 284 -19.02 16.69 -15.82
CA LEU A 284 -19.10 15.32 -16.32
C LEU A 284 -20.31 14.65 -15.68
N THR A 285 -21.14 13.99 -16.47
CA THR A 285 -22.20 13.12 -15.93
C THR A 285 -22.47 11.94 -16.85
N ARG A 286 -23.06 10.90 -16.28
CA ARG A 286 -23.57 9.77 -17.05
C ARG A 286 -24.87 10.19 -17.74
N HIS A 287 -25.28 9.43 -18.74
CA HIS A 287 -26.70 9.35 -19.06
C HIS A 287 -27.53 9.04 -17.81
N GLY A 288 -28.82 9.41 -17.83
CA GLY A 288 -29.81 8.88 -16.89
C GLY A 288 -29.84 7.35 -16.94
N GLU A 289 -30.43 6.73 -15.91
CA GLU A 289 -30.64 5.30 -15.87
C GLU A 289 -31.28 4.78 -17.17
N SER A 290 -30.72 3.72 -17.76
CA SER A 290 -31.26 3.09 -18.96
C SER A 290 -31.91 1.74 -18.65
N LEU A 291 -32.74 1.22 -19.55
CA LEU A 291 -33.39 -0.09 -19.38
C LEU A 291 -32.37 -1.21 -19.11
N MET A 292 -31.28 -1.26 -19.90
CA MET A 292 -30.17 -2.20 -19.67
C MET A 292 -29.48 -2.05 -18.29
N ASN A 293 -29.54 -0.88 -17.65
CA ASN A 293 -29.01 -0.72 -16.29
C ASN A 293 -29.92 -1.44 -15.28
N ILE A 294 -31.24 -1.31 -15.41
CA ILE A 294 -32.22 -2.04 -14.58
C ILE A 294 -32.03 -3.55 -14.72
N ASP A 295 -31.81 -4.03 -15.95
CA ASP A 295 -31.56 -5.45 -16.26
C ASP A 295 -30.15 -5.94 -15.85
N GLY A 296 -29.28 -5.07 -15.36
CA GLY A 296 -27.89 -5.42 -14.99
C GLY A 296 -26.97 -5.75 -16.18
N ARG A 297 -27.36 -5.38 -17.40
CA ARG A 297 -26.65 -5.69 -18.66
C ARG A 297 -25.64 -4.60 -19.03
N ILE A 298 -24.53 -4.99 -19.65
CA ILE A 298 -23.47 -4.07 -20.11
C ILE A 298 -23.60 -3.74 -21.60
N GLY A 299 -23.02 -2.61 -22.04
CA GLY A 299 -22.99 -2.25 -23.45
C GLY A 299 -24.32 -1.74 -24.00
N GLY A 300 -24.64 -2.13 -25.23
CA GLY A 300 -25.93 -1.94 -25.91
C GLY A 300 -26.30 -0.48 -26.23
N ASP A 301 -27.47 -0.29 -26.85
CA ASP A 301 -28.05 1.03 -27.19
C ASP A 301 -29.53 1.17 -26.75
N SER A 302 -29.80 0.82 -25.49
CA SER A 302 -31.14 0.97 -24.90
C SER A 302 -31.50 2.43 -24.60
N ASP A 303 -32.80 2.70 -24.65
CA ASP A 303 -33.42 3.94 -24.19
C ASP A 303 -33.32 4.13 -22.66
N LEU A 304 -33.63 5.35 -22.19
CA LEU A 304 -33.74 5.69 -20.77
C LEU A 304 -34.90 4.96 -20.08
N SER A 305 -34.76 4.73 -18.77
CA SER A 305 -35.89 4.38 -17.90
C SER A 305 -36.72 5.62 -17.55
N GLU A 306 -37.86 5.43 -16.90
CA GLU A 306 -38.69 6.53 -16.37
C GLU A 306 -37.87 7.45 -15.45
N ARG A 307 -37.11 6.88 -14.51
CA ARG A 307 -36.17 7.62 -13.63
C ARG A 307 -35.03 8.27 -14.41
N GLY A 308 -34.58 7.65 -15.51
CA GLY A 308 -33.62 8.27 -16.43
C GLY A 308 -34.16 9.53 -17.10
N HIS A 309 -35.44 9.55 -17.48
CA HIS A 309 -36.12 10.74 -18.01
C HIS A 309 -36.38 11.81 -16.95
N GLU A 310 -36.68 11.43 -15.70
CA GLU A 310 -36.72 12.38 -14.57
C GLU A 310 -35.34 13.03 -14.37
N TYR A 311 -34.26 12.25 -14.42
CA TYR A 311 -32.90 12.78 -14.31
C TYR A 311 -32.53 13.74 -15.44
N ALA A 312 -32.93 13.44 -16.69
CA ALA A 312 -32.71 14.33 -17.83
C ALA A 312 -33.33 15.73 -17.60
N LYS A 313 -34.57 15.78 -17.09
CA LYS A 313 -35.26 17.02 -16.76
C LYS A 313 -34.57 17.78 -15.62
N ALA A 314 -34.24 17.08 -14.54
CA ALA A 314 -33.58 17.68 -13.38
C ALA A 314 -32.15 18.19 -13.71
N LEU A 315 -31.43 17.51 -14.60
CA LEU A 315 -30.16 17.96 -15.16
C LEU A 315 -30.32 19.25 -15.97
N ALA A 316 -31.32 19.31 -16.85
CA ALA A 316 -31.59 20.51 -17.66
C ALA A 316 -32.00 21.71 -16.80
N GLU A 317 -32.82 21.50 -15.77
CA GLU A 317 -33.17 22.52 -14.78
C GLU A 317 -31.94 23.00 -13.99
N TYR A 318 -31.16 22.06 -13.43
CA TYR A 318 -29.94 22.37 -12.69
C TYR A 318 -28.97 23.22 -13.52
N ILE A 319 -28.67 22.79 -14.76
CA ILE A 319 -27.75 23.48 -15.67
C ILE A 319 -28.27 24.87 -16.05
N SER A 320 -29.59 25.01 -16.29
CA SER A 320 -30.21 26.31 -16.57
C SER A 320 -30.06 27.26 -15.38
N ASN A 321 -30.28 26.77 -14.15
CA ASN A 321 -30.16 27.56 -12.92
C ASN A 321 -28.73 28.03 -12.63
N GLN A 322 -27.69 27.38 -13.18
CA GLN A 322 -26.30 27.82 -13.06
C GLN A 322 -25.95 29.04 -13.95
N ASN A 323 -26.78 29.41 -14.94
CA ASN A 323 -26.56 30.54 -15.85
C ASN A 323 -25.15 30.56 -16.51
N ILE A 324 -24.68 29.40 -16.95
CA ILE A 324 -23.30 29.21 -17.45
C ILE A 324 -23.13 29.86 -18.83
N GLN A 325 -22.36 30.94 -18.91
CA GLN A 325 -22.02 31.58 -20.17
C GLN A 325 -21.14 30.67 -21.04
N GLY A 326 -21.45 30.62 -22.34
CA GLY A 326 -20.66 29.90 -23.34
C GLY A 326 -20.65 28.37 -23.19
N LEU A 327 -21.61 27.78 -22.48
CA LEU A 327 -21.69 26.34 -22.28
C LEU A 327 -21.83 25.59 -23.61
N ARG A 328 -21.01 24.55 -23.81
CA ARG A 328 -21.22 23.49 -24.82
C ARG A 328 -21.67 22.19 -24.17
N VAL A 329 -22.44 21.38 -24.89
CA VAL A 329 -22.89 20.06 -24.42
C VAL A 329 -22.38 18.98 -25.37
N TRP A 330 -21.69 17.99 -24.84
CA TRP A 330 -21.18 16.85 -25.59
C TRP A 330 -21.87 15.56 -25.16
N THR A 331 -22.23 14.76 -26.16
CA THR A 331 -22.89 13.46 -26.00
C THR A 331 -22.11 12.38 -26.74
N SER A 332 -22.34 11.12 -26.38
CA SER A 332 -21.94 10.00 -27.22
C SER A 332 -22.89 9.85 -28.41
N TRP A 333 -22.70 8.81 -29.23
CA TRP A 333 -23.66 8.46 -30.28
C TRP A 333 -24.79 7.55 -29.79
N LEU A 334 -24.76 7.12 -28.52
CA LEU A 334 -25.74 6.18 -27.95
C LEU A 334 -26.96 6.93 -27.39
N LYS A 335 -28.17 6.42 -27.68
CA LYS A 335 -29.48 7.07 -27.43
C LYS A 335 -29.60 7.65 -26.04
N ARG A 336 -29.25 6.87 -25.02
CA ARG A 336 -29.34 7.27 -23.61
C ARG A 336 -28.62 8.57 -23.27
N THR A 337 -27.48 8.89 -23.90
CA THR A 337 -26.81 10.18 -23.67
C THR A 337 -27.52 11.33 -24.39
N ILE A 338 -27.98 11.09 -25.61
CA ILE A 338 -28.72 12.05 -26.44
C ILE A 338 -30.06 12.42 -25.78
N GLN A 339 -30.79 11.42 -25.28
CA GLN A 339 -32.04 11.59 -24.53
C GLN A 339 -31.82 12.33 -23.20
N THR A 340 -30.69 12.10 -22.53
CA THR A 340 -30.36 12.81 -21.28
C THR A 340 -30.05 14.29 -21.52
N ALA A 341 -29.48 14.63 -22.67
CA ALA A 341 -29.11 15.99 -23.02
C ALA A 341 -30.24 16.81 -23.68
N VAL A 342 -31.36 16.18 -24.08
CA VAL A 342 -32.34 16.77 -25.01
C VAL A 342 -32.89 18.13 -24.57
N ASP A 343 -33.16 18.31 -23.27
CA ASP A 343 -33.74 19.55 -22.72
C ASP A 343 -32.68 20.60 -22.33
N VAL A 344 -31.38 20.28 -22.44
CA VAL A 344 -30.30 21.21 -22.08
C VAL A 344 -30.10 22.27 -23.17
N LYS A 345 -30.44 23.51 -22.85
CA LYS A 345 -30.43 24.68 -23.75
C LYS A 345 -29.01 25.22 -24.01
N ALA A 346 -28.22 24.46 -24.76
CA ALA A 346 -26.89 24.85 -25.22
C ALA A 346 -26.54 24.12 -26.55
N PRO A 347 -25.56 24.61 -27.34
CA PRO A 347 -25.09 23.91 -28.54
C PRO A 347 -24.62 22.49 -28.20
N GLN A 348 -25.17 21.49 -28.90
CA GLN A 348 -24.91 20.07 -28.65
C GLN A 348 -24.07 19.43 -29.76
N GLU A 349 -23.03 18.68 -29.38
CA GLU A 349 -22.12 17.98 -30.29
C GLU A 349 -22.07 16.47 -29.94
N ARG A 350 -21.96 15.61 -30.96
CA ARG A 350 -21.99 14.14 -30.81
C ARG A 350 -20.64 13.53 -31.15
N TRP A 351 -19.94 13.02 -30.15
CA TRP A 351 -18.61 12.47 -30.28
C TRP A 351 -18.65 10.94 -30.23
N LYS A 352 -18.33 10.25 -31.33
CA LYS A 352 -18.23 8.77 -31.34
C LYS A 352 -17.16 8.27 -30.36
N ALA A 353 -16.12 9.08 -30.12
CA ALA A 353 -15.10 8.84 -29.10
C ALA A 353 -15.65 8.83 -27.66
N LEU A 354 -16.84 9.37 -27.39
CA LEU A 354 -17.52 9.32 -26.09
C LEU A 354 -18.44 8.10 -25.91
N ASN A 355 -18.54 7.17 -26.87
CA ASN A 355 -19.26 5.91 -26.67
C ASN A 355 -18.68 5.11 -25.51
N GLU A 356 -19.50 4.30 -24.84
CA GLU A 356 -19.03 3.39 -23.77
C GLU A 356 -17.94 2.44 -24.27
N ILE A 357 -17.20 1.82 -23.35
CA ILE A 357 -16.26 0.74 -23.69
C ILE A 357 -16.99 -0.41 -24.41
N ASP A 358 -16.47 -0.81 -25.56
CA ASP A 358 -17.01 -1.93 -26.34
C ASP A 358 -16.70 -3.27 -25.65
N ALA A 359 -17.73 -4.01 -25.22
CA ALA A 359 -17.59 -5.32 -24.59
C ALA A 359 -17.45 -6.48 -25.59
N GLY A 360 -17.44 -6.21 -26.90
CA GLY A 360 -17.26 -7.19 -27.97
C GLY A 360 -18.32 -8.30 -27.91
N ILE A 361 -17.87 -9.56 -27.80
CA ILE A 361 -18.78 -10.70 -27.67
C ILE A 361 -19.58 -10.75 -26.35
N CYS A 362 -19.28 -9.87 -25.40
CA CYS A 362 -19.96 -9.74 -24.10
C CYS A 362 -20.92 -8.54 -24.03
N GLU A 363 -21.16 -7.84 -25.15
CA GLU A 363 -22.21 -6.84 -25.27
C GLU A 363 -23.59 -7.42 -24.91
N GLU A 364 -24.44 -6.59 -24.32
CA GLU A 364 -25.81 -6.90 -23.88
C GLU A 364 -25.94 -8.01 -22.82
N MET A 365 -24.84 -8.53 -22.26
CA MET A 365 -24.86 -9.57 -21.21
C MET A 365 -24.80 -8.98 -19.80
N SER A 366 -25.33 -9.72 -18.82
CA SER A 366 -25.08 -9.46 -17.38
C SER A 366 -23.70 -9.98 -16.96
N TYR A 367 -23.18 -9.52 -15.82
CA TYR A 367 -21.90 -10.03 -15.31
C TYR A 367 -21.96 -11.52 -14.91
N GLU A 368 -23.13 -12.01 -14.48
CA GLU A 368 -23.40 -13.41 -14.15
C GLU A 368 -23.45 -14.30 -15.40
N GLU A 369 -24.05 -13.79 -16.49
CA GLU A 369 -24.04 -14.45 -17.79
C GLU A 369 -22.60 -14.56 -18.33
N ILE A 370 -21.80 -13.49 -18.24
CA ILE A 370 -20.38 -13.50 -18.65
C ILE A 370 -19.56 -14.46 -17.78
N ALA A 371 -19.76 -14.46 -16.46
CA ALA A 371 -19.05 -15.37 -15.55
C ALA A 371 -19.37 -16.84 -15.84
N SER A 372 -20.60 -17.14 -16.25
CA SER A 372 -21.05 -18.50 -16.58
C SER A 372 -20.58 -18.95 -17.97
N LYS A 373 -20.61 -18.05 -18.97
CA LYS A 373 -20.33 -18.37 -20.38
C LYS A 373 -18.85 -18.24 -20.75
N TYR A 374 -18.14 -17.31 -20.12
CA TYR A 374 -16.73 -16.99 -20.37
C TYR A 374 -15.94 -16.85 -19.05
N PRO A 375 -15.86 -17.91 -18.22
CA PRO A 375 -15.24 -17.84 -16.88
C PRO A 375 -13.75 -17.44 -16.91
N THR A 376 -13.03 -17.84 -17.95
CA THR A 376 -11.62 -17.48 -18.17
C THR A 376 -11.44 -15.97 -18.37
N ASP A 377 -12.30 -15.37 -19.18
CA ASP A 377 -12.28 -13.95 -19.52
C ASP A 377 -12.78 -13.09 -18.36
N PHE A 378 -13.81 -13.55 -17.65
CA PHE A 378 -14.28 -12.92 -16.42
C PHE A 378 -13.15 -12.85 -15.37
N ALA A 379 -12.44 -13.96 -15.14
CA ALA A 379 -11.30 -14.00 -14.24
C ALA A 379 -10.12 -13.14 -14.74
N ALA A 380 -9.77 -13.19 -16.03
CA ALA A 380 -8.69 -12.39 -16.61
C ALA A 380 -8.97 -10.88 -16.52
N ARG A 381 -10.23 -10.47 -16.67
CA ARG A 381 -10.67 -9.08 -16.50
C ARG A 381 -10.61 -8.61 -15.05
N ASP A 382 -10.94 -9.48 -14.11
CA ASP A 382 -10.81 -9.17 -12.67
C ASP A 382 -9.35 -9.05 -12.22
N GLN A 383 -8.47 -9.85 -12.84
CA GLN A 383 -7.03 -9.82 -12.63
C GLN A 383 -6.38 -8.51 -13.12
N ASN A 384 -6.54 -8.16 -14.40
CA ASN A 384 -5.99 -6.92 -14.96
C ASN A 384 -7.05 -6.13 -15.75
N LYS A 385 -7.96 -5.48 -15.02
CA LYS A 385 -9.09 -4.75 -15.59
C LYS A 385 -8.71 -3.57 -16.50
N PHE A 386 -7.47 -3.07 -16.42
CA PHE A 386 -7.02 -1.96 -17.26
C PHE A 386 -6.63 -2.42 -18.67
N SER A 387 -5.66 -3.34 -18.76
CA SER A 387 -5.15 -3.85 -20.04
C SER A 387 -5.92 -5.06 -20.58
N TYR A 388 -6.82 -5.67 -19.81
CA TYR A 388 -7.75 -6.66 -20.36
C TYR A 388 -8.61 -6.03 -21.45
N ARG A 389 -8.50 -6.57 -22.67
CA ARG A 389 -9.34 -6.25 -23.82
C ARG A 389 -10.41 -7.33 -23.97
N TYR A 390 -11.67 -6.93 -24.07
CA TYR A 390 -12.74 -7.89 -24.38
C TYR A 390 -12.50 -8.58 -25.74
N PRO A 391 -12.87 -9.87 -25.91
CA PRO A 391 -12.74 -10.51 -27.21
C PRO A 391 -13.59 -9.80 -28.27
N ARG A 392 -12.93 -9.26 -29.31
CA ARG A 392 -13.50 -8.38 -30.34
C ARG A 392 -14.04 -7.02 -29.83
N GLY A 393 -13.67 -6.61 -28.62
CA GLY A 393 -13.99 -5.29 -28.03
C GLY A 393 -12.74 -4.53 -27.60
N GLU A 394 -12.89 -3.68 -26.59
CA GLU A 394 -11.87 -2.74 -26.09
C GLU A 394 -11.35 -3.10 -24.69
N SER A 395 -10.20 -2.52 -24.32
CA SER A 395 -9.71 -2.37 -22.96
C SER A 395 -9.87 -0.93 -22.45
N TYR A 396 -9.56 -0.66 -21.18
CA TYR A 396 -9.48 0.73 -20.70
C TYR A 396 -8.29 1.48 -21.32
N GLU A 397 -7.23 0.77 -21.72
CA GLU A 397 -6.07 1.31 -22.44
C GLU A 397 -6.45 1.77 -23.85
N ASP A 398 -7.28 0.99 -24.57
CA ASP A 398 -7.85 1.40 -25.87
C ASP A 398 -8.77 2.61 -25.71
N LEU A 399 -9.60 2.63 -24.66
CA LEU A 399 -10.51 3.72 -24.37
C LEU A 399 -9.76 5.03 -24.05
N VAL A 400 -8.63 4.96 -23.33
CA VAL A 400 -7.74 6.11 -23.11
C VAL A 400 -7.21 6.65 -24.45
N ALA A 401 -6.68 5.78 -25.32
CA ALA A 401 -6.20 6.20 -26.65
C ALA A 401 -7.32 6.81 -27.51
N ARG A 402 -8.55 6.26 -27.45
CA ARG A 402 -9.74 6.79 -28.13
C ARG A 402 -10.19 8.14 -27.58
N LEU A 403 -9.98 8.41 -26.29
CA LEU A 403 -10.37 9.65 -25.62
C LEU A 403 -9.33 10.77 -25.71
N GLU A 404 -8.12 10.51 -26.21
CA GLU A 404 -7.08 11.54 -26.35
C GLU A 404 -7.58 12.80 -27.09
N PRO A 405 -8.27 12.73 -28.26
CA PRO A 405 -8.80 13.92 -28.92
C PRO A 405 -9.87 14.68 -28.10
N VAL A 406 -10.64 13.96 -27.27
CA VAL A 406 -11.62 14.55 -26.35
C VAL A 406 -10.92 15.32 -25.24
N ILE A 407 -9.82 14.78 -24.68
CA ILE A 407 -9.00 15.50 -23.70
C ILE A 407 -8.36 16.75 -24.30
N MET A 408 -7.86 16.70 -25.54
CA MET A 408 -7.31 17.89 -26.22
C MET A 408 -8.37 19.00 -26.35
N GLU A 409 -9.58 18.63 -26.77
CA GLU A 409 -10.65 19.61 -26.93
C GLU A 409 -11.19 20.13 -25.57
N LEU A 410 -11.23 19.31 -24.51
CA LEU A 410 -11.51 19.77 -23.13
C LEU A 410 -10.41 20.65 -22.55
N GLU A 411 -9.18 20.52 -23.05
CA GLU A 411 -8.08 21.41 -22.70
C GLU A 411 -8.13 22.76 -23.42
N ARG A 412 -8.78 22.80 -24.60
CA ARG A 412 -8.95 23.96 -25.49
C ARG A 412 -10.24 24.77 -25.24
N GLN A 413 -11.33 24.11 -24.83
CA GLN A 413 -12.64 24.71 -24.66
C GLN A 413 -12.84 25.34 -23.26
N GLY A 414 -13.79 26.27 -23.17
CA GLY A 414 -14.25 26.89 -21.93
C GLY A 414 -15.18 25.98 -21.12
N ASN A 415 -16.43 26.43 -20.89
CA ASN A 415 -17.38 25.67 -20.10
C ASN A 415 -18.02 24.54 -20.93
N VAL A 416 -17.90 23.29 -20.49
CA VAL A 416 -18.40 22.10 -21.21
C VAL A 416 -19.13 21.16 -20.27
N LEU A 417 -20.31 20.69 -20.67
CA LEU A 417 -21.02 19.56 -20.07
C LEU A 417 -20.83 18.31 -20.95
N VAL A 418 -20.28 17.24 -20.39
CA VAL A 418 -20.10 15.95 -21.09
C VAL A 418 -21.05 14.92 -20.48
N VAL A 419 -22.02 14.49 -21.28
CA VAL A 419 -22.98 13.41 -20.94
C VAL A 419 -22.50 12.12 -21.62
N CYS A 420 -21.94 11.19 -20.86
CA CYS A 420 -21.36 9.96 -21.39
C CYS A 420 -21.62 8.75 -20.48
N HIS A 421 -20.63 7.87 -20.28
CA HIS A 421 -20.84 6.53 -19.73
C HIS A 421 -19.86 6.16 -18.61
N GLN A 422 -20.02 4.97 -18.02
CA GLN A 422 -19.32 4.59 -16.80
C GLN A 422 -17.81 4.41 -17.04
N ALA A 423 -17.37 3.70 -18.09
CA ALA A 423 -15.93 3.58 -18.36
C ALA A 423 -15.32 4.89 -18.87
N VAL A 424 -16.07 5.63 -19.70
CA VAL A 424 -15.65 6.92 -20.27
C VAL A 424 -15.32 7.94 -19.19
N ILE A 425 -16.24 8.18 -18.23
CA ILE A 425 -16.00 9.17 -17.16
C ILE A 425 -14.84 8.74 -16.25
N ARG A 426 -14.62 7.43 -16.04
CA ARG A 426 -13.44 6.96 -15.30
C ARG A 426 -12.14 7.40 -15.96
N CYS A 427 -12.01 7.24 -17.29
CA CYS A 427 -10.85 7.71 -18.03
C CYS A 427 -10.68 9.24 -17.97
N LEU A 428 -11.76 10.00 -18.17
CA LEU A 428 -11.74 11.47 -18.09
C LEU A 428 -11.39 11.97 -16.68
N LEU A 429 -11.95 11.38 -15.62
CA LEU A 429 -11.63 11.74 -14.24
C LEU A 429 -10.20 11.38 -13.85
N ALA A 430 -9.69 10.23 -14.31
CA ALA A 430 -8.29 9.87 -14.06
C ALA A 430 -7.32 10.93 -14.62
N TYR A 431 -7.61 11.46 -15.82
CA TYR A 431 -6.84 12.58 -16.39
C TYR A 431 -6.89 13.85 -15.52
N PHE A 432 -8.07 14.27 -15.02
CA PHE A 432 -8.18 15.52 -14.29
C PHE A 432 -7.75 15.45 -12.82
N LEU A 433 -7.90 14.31 -12.15
CA LEU A 433 -7.72 14.16 -10.70
C LEU A 433 -6.29 13.84 -10.26
N ASP A 434 -5.45 13.24 -11.12
CA ASP A 434 -4.00 13.03 -10.91
C ASP A 434 -3.58 12.41 -9.56
N LYS A 435 -4.45 11.61 -8.93
CA LYS A 435 -4.36 11.26 -7.49
C LYS A 435 -3.06 10.61 -7.05
N ASN A 436 -2.33 9.98 -7.97
CA ASN A 436 -1.22 9.07 -7.64
C ASN A 436 0.16 9.59 -8.10
N ALA A 437 0.25 10.75 -8.76
CA ALA A 437 1.53 11.32 -9.21
C ALA A 437 2.52 11.59 -8.05
N ASP A 438 2.01 12.04 -6.90
CA ASP A 438 2.82 12.28 -5.70
C ASP A 438 3.08 11.00 -4.86
N GLN A 439 2.42 9.87 -5.16
CA GLN A 439 2.54 8.60 -4.40
C GLN A 439 3.23 7.47 -5.19
N GLY A 440 3.48 7.65 -6.49
CA GLY A 440 4.21 6.68 -7.32
C GLY A 440 3.43 5.42 -7.69
N LEU A 441 2.11 5.38 -7.51
CA LEU A 441 1.26 4.29 -8.00
C LEU A 441 0.85 4.53 -9.47
N PRO A 442 0.84 3.49 -10.32
CA PRO A 442 0.45 3.64 -11.73
C PRO A 442 -1.05 3.89 -11.86
N ILE A 443 -1.43 4.74 -12.81
CA ILE A 443 -2.83 5.17 -13.02
C ILE A 443 -3.75 3.99 -13.43
N SER A 444 -3.17 2.92 -13.98
CA SER A 444 -3.84 1.67 -14.38
C SER A 444 -4.64 1.01 -13.26
N ASP A 445 -4.20 1.14 -12.01
CA ASP A 445 -4.68 0.28 -10.93
C ASP A 445 -5.95 0.83 -10.26
N GLU A 446 -6.14 2.15 -10.27
CA GLU A 446 -7.33 2.83 -9.72
C GLU A 446 -8.35 3.18 -10.81
N LEU A 447 -7.91 3.58 -12.01
CA LEU A 447 -8.78 4.13 -13.07
C LEU A 447 -10.01 3.24 -13.38
N PRO A 448 -9.90 1.92 -13.61
CA PRO A 448 -11.05 1.05 -13.88
C PRO A 448 -12.05 0.89 -12.72
N TYR A 449 -11.71 1.42 -11.53
CA TYR A 449 -12.45 1.29 -10.29
C TYR A 449 -12.88 2.64 -9.70
N LEU A 450 -12.63 3.76 -10.38
CA LEU A 450 -13.15 5.07 -9.95
C LEU A 450 -14.69 5.04 -9.86
N GLU A 451 -15.22 5.64 -8.80
CA GLU A 451 -16.65 5.59 -8.46
C GLU A 451 -17.43 6.75 -9.09
N VAL A 452 -18.30 6.41 -10.04
CA VAL A 452 -19.09 7.29 -10.89
C VAL A 452 -20.56 6.83 -10.92
N PRO A 453 -21.34 7.10 -9.85
CA PRO A 453 -22.74 6.67 -9.76
C PRO A 453 -23.61 7.32 -10.83
N LEU A 454 -24.79 6.74 -11.08
CA LEU A 454 -25.84 7.38 -11.86
C LEU A 454 -26.36 8.65 -11.16
N HIS A 455 -27.09 9.46 -11.93
CA HIS A 455 -27.82 10.65 -11.47
C HIS A 455 -26.98 11.67 -10.66
N THR A 456 -25.68 11.72 -10.96
CA THR A 456 -24.71 12.54 -10.25
C THR A 456 -23.88 13.34 -11.26
N ILE A 457 -23.77 14.63 -11.02
CA ILE A 457 -22.98 15.58 -11.79
C ILE A 457 -21.64 15.75 -11.09
N VAL A 458 -20.54 15.49 -11.81
CA VAL A 458 -19.19 15.73 -11.33
C VAL A 458 -18.69 17.04 -11.93
N LYS A 459 -18.70 18.09 -11.11
CA LYS A 459 -18.21 19.42 -11.48
C LYS A 459 -16.72 19.51 -11.19
N LEU A 460 -15.95 19.84 -12.23
CA LEU A 460 -14.51 19.95 -12.24
C LEU A 460 -14.11 21.41 -12.47
N THR A 461 -13.36 21.99 -11.54
CA THR A 461 -12.78 23.32 -11.67
C THR A 461 -11.26 23.21 -11.62
N PRO A 462 -10.57 23.30 -12.77
CA PRO A 462 -9.10 23.34 -12.82
C PRO A 462 -8.54 24.47 -11.96
N VAL A 463 -7.42 24.20 -11.28
CA VAL A 463 -6.67 25.15 -10.45
C VAL A 463 -5.17 24.99 -10.73
N ALA A 464 -4.34 25.95 -10.35
CA ALA A 464 -2.93 26.01 -10.74
C ALA A 464 -2.07 24.73 -10.57
N TYR A 465 -2.43 23.80 -9.67
CA TYR A 465 -1.71 22.55 -9.45
C TYR A 465 -2.59 21.28 -9.49
N GLY A 466 -3.81 21.35 -10.04
CA GLY A 466 -4.70 20.19 -10.07
C GLY A 466 -6.13 20.53 -10.52
N CYS A 467 -7.11 19.79 -10.00
CA CYS A 467 -8.53 20.05 -10.26
C CYS A 467 -9.35 19.87 -8.99
N LYS A 468 -10.20 20.85 -8.66
CA LYS A 468 -11.23 20.70 -7.62
C LYS A 468 -12.37 19.88 -8.21
N MET A 469 -12.86 18.90 -7.46
CA MET A 469 -13.98 18.04 -7.84
C MET A 469 -15.11 18.17 -6.82
N GLU A 470 -16.30 18.45 -7.30
CA GLU A 470 -17.55 18.53 -6.55
C GLU A 470 -18.54 17.51 -7.13
N LYS A 471 -19.11 16.62 -6.31
CA LYS A 471 -20.14 15.66 -6.72
C LYS A 471 -21.51 16.21 -6.30
N ILE A 472 -22.32 16.64 -7.26
CA ILE A 472 -23.71 17.06 -7.04
C ILE A 472 -24.62 15.89 -7.40
N HIS A 473 -25.22 15.25 -6.39
CA HIS A 473 -26.23 14.21 -6.58
C HIS A 473 -27.61 14.86 -6.72
N LEU A 474 -28.36 14.52 -7.78
CA LEU A 474 -29.76 14.92 -7.91
C LEU A 474 -30.63 13.87 -7.22
N PRO A 475 -31.71 14.26 -6.50
CA PRO A 475 -32.48 13.38 -5.62
C PRO A 475 -33.45 12.47 -6.41
N ILE A 476 -32.89 11.61 -7.27
CA ILE A 476 -33.61 10.70 -8.16
C ILE A 476 -32.89 9.35 -8.10
N ASP A 477 -33.58 8.34 -7.59
CA ASP A 477 -32.99 7.02 -7.37
C ASP A 477 -32.51 6.37 -8.69
N ALA A 478 -31.48 5.53 -8.58
CA ALA A 478 -30.96 4.72 -9.66
C ALA A 478 -30.34 3.43 -9.12
N VAL A 479 -30.25 2.41 -9.98
CA VAL A 479 -29.47 1.19 -9.67
C VAL A 479 -27.97 1.48 -9.55
N ASP A 480 -27.28 0.74 -8.68
CA ASP A 480 -25.81 0.78 -8.65
C ASP A 480 -25.22 -0.14 -9.73
N THR A 481 -24.29 0.40 -10.52
CA THR A 481 -23.56 -0.31 -11.57
C THR A 481 -22.06 -0.40 -11.26
N HIS A 482 -21.64 -0.06 -10.04
CA HIS A 482 -20.27 -0.16 -9.57
C HIS A 482 -19.96 -1.59 -9.10
N ARG A 483 -19.00 -2.25 -9.78
CA ARG A 483 -18.40 -3.49 -9.28
C ARG A 483 -17.01 -3.21 -8.69
N PRO A 484 -16.78 -3.43 -7.38
CA PRO A 484 -15.50 -3.17 -6.73
C PRO A 484 -14.41 -4.14 -7.20
N LYS A 485 -13.14 -3.81 -6.91
CA LYS A 485 -12.01 -4.71 -7.17
C LYS A 485 -12.12 -5.97 -6.29
N PRO A 486 -12.07 -7.19 -6.84
CA PRO A 486 -11.97 -8.41 -6.04
C PRO A 486 -10.72 -8.40 -5.16
N LYS A 487 -10.79 -9.00 -3.98
CA LYS A 487 -9.68 -9.11 -3.02
C LYS A 487 -9.26 -10.57 -2.90
N GLY A 488 -7.95 -10.87 -2.91
CA GLY A 488 -7.42 -12.22 -2.72
C GLY A 488 -7.11 -12.98 -4.01
N VAL A 489 -6.61 -12.31 -5.05
CA VAL A 489 -6.13 -12.98 -6.27
C VAL A 489 -4.91 -13.82 -5.91
N THR A 490 -5.01 -15.14 -6.03
CA THR A 490 -3.92 -16.06 -5.70
C THR A 490 -3.43 -16.76 -6.95
N ILE A 491 -2.14 -16.65 -7.26
CA ILE A 491 -1.47 -17.36 -8.37
C ILE A 491 -0.45 -18.32 -7.78
N VAL A 492 -0.45 -19.57 -8.22
CA VAL A 492 0.46 -20.62 -7.75
C VAL A 492 1.39 -21.04 -8.86
N LYS A 493 2.69 -21.15 -8.55
CA LYS A 493 3.73 -21.68 -9.45
C LYS A 493 4.41 -22.89 -8.82
N PRO A 494 4.11 -24.12 -9.28
CA PRO A 494 4.70 -25.33 -8.75
C PRO A 494 6.13 -25.51 -9.27
N ILE A 495 7.05 -25.84 -8.36
CA ILE A 495 8.47 -26.00 -8.61
C ILE A 495 8.97 -27.34 -8.09
N VAL A 496 10.10 -27.78 -8.63
CA VAL A 496 10.89 -28.89 -8.09
C VAL A 496 12.26 -28.34 -7.71
N TYR A 497 12.67 -28.55 -6.47
CA TYR A 497 14.01 -28.24 -6.01
C TYR A 497 14.67 -29.49 -5.43
N GLY A 498 16.00 -29.53 -5.41
CA GLY A 498 16.71 -30.68 -4.86
C GLY A 498 18.12 -30.83 -5.39
N ASN A 499 18.69 -32.01 -5.21
CA ASN A 499 20.01 -32.37 -5.73
C ASN A 499 20.07 -33.77 -6.35
N VAL A 500 21.01 -33.93 -7.28
CA VAL A 500 21.54 -35.24 -7.71
C VAL A 500 22.98 -35.34 -7.24
N ALA A 501 23.41 -36.52 -6.78
CA ALA A 501 24.79 -36.79 -6.40
C ALA A 501 25.31 -38.07 -7.05
N ARG A 502 26.55 -38.05 -7.55
CA ARG A 502 27.23 -39.17 -8.19
C ARG A 502 28.52 -39.47 -7.44
N TYR A 503 28.64 -40.70 -6.95
CA TYR A 503 29.86 -41.19 -6.31
C TYR A 503 30.96 -41.44 -7.34
N PHE A 504 32.20 -41.07 -7.02
CA PHE A 504 33.35 -41.27 -7.91
C PHE A 504 33.92 -42.70 -7.89
N GLY A 505 33.47 -43.58 -7.00
CA GLY A 505 34.03 -44.93 -6.82
C GLY A 505 35.27 -44.98 -5.93
N LYS A 506 36.03 -43.88 -5.85
CA LYS A 506 37.13 -43.68 -4.89
C LYS A 506 37.17 -42.23 -4.41
N LYS A 507 37.81 -41.99 -3.25
CA LYS A 507 38.19 -40.63 -2.81
C LYS A 507 39.25 -40.09 -3.77
N ARG A 508 39.10 -38.85 -4.25
CA ARG A 508 40.14 -38.20 -5.08
C ARG A 508 41.33 -37.79 -4.22
N GLU A 509 42.53 -37.91 -4.78
CA GLU A 509 43.79 -37.69 -4.07
C GLU A 509 44.14 -36.19 -3.95
N GLU A 510 43.67 -35.36 -4.88
CA GLU A 510 43.93 -33.91 -4.93
C GLU A 510 43.15 -33.10 -3.87
N ASP A 511 41.84 -33.35 -3.74
CA ASP A 511 40.92 -32.56 -2.90
C ASP A 511 40.21 -33.37 -1.80
N GLY A 512 40.41 -34.69 -1.79
CA GLY A 512 39.73 -35.59 -0.86
C GLY A 512 38.23 -35.74 -1.08
N HIS A 513 37.67 -35.24 -2.19
CA HIS A 513 36.23 -35.31 -2.46
C HIS A 513 35.82 -36.71 -2.93
N THR A 514 34.56 -37.07 -2.65
CA THR A 514 34.01 -38.41 -2.91
C THR A 514 32.83 -38.40 -3.88
N HIS A 515 32.12 -37.27 -3.98
CA HIS A 515 30.96 -37.10 -4.83
C HIS A 515 31.06 -35.84 -5.69
N GLN A 516 30.54 -35.93 -6.91
CA GLN A 516 30.04 -34.78 -7.66
C GLN A 516 28.56 -34.61 -7.33
N TRP A 517 28.09 -33.38 -7.14
CA TRP A 517 26.69 -33.12 -6.86
C TRP A 517 26.22 -31.85 -7.59
N THR A 518 24.95 -31.86 -7.98
CA THR A 518 24.28 -30.74 -8.66
C THR A 518 23.02 -30.42 -7.89
N VAL A 519 22.88 -29.18 -7.41
CA VAL A 519 21.67 -28.65 -6.76
C VAL A 519 20.94 -27.72 -7.74
N TYR A 520 19.61 -27.75 -7.76
CA TYR A 520 18.81 -26.98 -8.72
C TYR A 520 17.46 -26.56 -8.15
N VAL A 521 16.87 -25.56 -8.83
CA VAL A 521 15.43 -25.29 -8.83
C VAL A 521 14.94 -25.22 -10.28
N LYS A 522 13.83 -25.89 -10.58
CA LYS A 522 13.25 -26.01 -11.91
C LYS A 522 11.71 -25.97 -11.83
N PRO A 523 10.98 -25.64 -12.91
CA PRO A 523 9.53 -25.63 -12.88
C PRO A 523 9.01 -27.08 -12.83
N TYR A 524 7.89 -27.30 -12.14
CA TYR A 524 7.21 -28.61 -12.17
C TYR A 524 6.49 -28.83 -13.50
N HIS A 525 5.85 -27.80 -14.03
CA HIS A 525 5.30 -27.83 -15.39
C HIS A 525 6.35 -27.42 -16.43
N ASN A 526 6.05 -27.67 -17.70
CA ASN A 526 6.86 -27.21 -18.82
C ASN A 526 6.61 -25.71 -19.03
N GLU A 527 7.23 -24.84 -18.23
CA GLU A 527 7.11 -23.38 -18.32
C GLU A 527 8.43 -22.64 -18.08
N ASP A 528 8.68 -21.55 -18.80
CA ASP A 528 9.92 -20.77 -18.66
C ASP A 528 9.87 -19.85 -17.43
N MET A 529 10.49 -20.32 -16.34
CA MET A 529 10.67 -19.57 -15.10
C MET A 529 11.41 -18.24 -15.30
N SER A 530 12.24 -18.07 -16.32
CA SER A 530 13.01 -16.83 -16.53
C SER A 530 12.13 -15.62 -16.85
N THR A 531 10.88 -15.87 -17.25
CA THR A 531 9.83 -14.85 -17.42
C THR A 531 9.56 -14.08 -16.12
N TYR A 532 9.59 -14.74 -14.95
CA TYR A 532 9.28 -14.14 -13.66
C TYR A 532 10.43 -14.18 -12.64
N VAL A 533 11.42 -15.07 -12.82
CA VAL A 533 12.62 -15.17 -11.97
C VAL A 533 13.79 -14.36 -12.54
N LYS A 534 14.26 -13.38 -11.76
CA LYS A 534 15.40 -12.51 -12.09
C LYS A 534 16.75 -13.15 -11.79
N LYS A 535 16.85 -13.90 -10.69
CA LYS A 535 18.05 -14.65 -10.29
C LYS A 535 17.74 -15.63 -9.16
N VAL A 536 18.51 -16.71 -9.10
CA VAL A 536 18.56 -17.62 -7.95
C VAL A 536 19.93 -17.50 -7.28
N HIS A 537 19.94 -17.41 -5.97
CA HIS A 537 21.13 -17.34 -5.15
C HIS A 537 21.25 -18.63 -4.33
N PHE A 538 22.36 -19.35 -4.49
CA PHE A 538 22.71 -20.53 -3.72
C PHE A 538 23.78 -20.16 -2.69
N LYS A 539 23.45 -20.24 -1.39
CA LYS A 539 24.43 -20.15 -0.31
C LYS A 539 24.84 -21.55 0.15
N LEU A 540 26.10 -21.88 -0.08
CA LEU A 540 26.77 -23.12 0.37
C LEU A 540 27.40 -22.95 1.77
N HIS A 541 27.93 -24.05 2.29
CA HIS A 541 28.76 -24.06 3.50
C HIS A 541 30.05 -23.22 3.33
N GLU A 542 30.54 -22.61 4.41
CA GLU A 542 31.66 -21.64 4.40
C GLU A 542 33.01 -22.25 3.99
N SER A 543 33.11 -23.58 3.92
CA SER A 543 34.28 -24.30 3.41
C SER A 543 34.47 -24.20 1.88
N TYR A 544 33.48 -23.71 1.13
CA TYR A 544 33.58 -23.52 -0.31
C TYR A 544 34.08 -22.12 -0.66
N ASN A 545 35.04 -22.03 -1.58
CA ASN A 545 35.45 -20.75 -2.16
C ASN A 545 34.25 -20.07 -2.85
N ASN A 546 34.00 -18.81 -2.47
CA ASN A 546 32.79 -18.06 -2.82
C ASN A 546 31.51 -18.84 -2.48
N PRO A 547 31.13 -18.98 -1.20
CA PRO A 547 29.97 -19.80 -0.81
C PRO A 547 28.63 -19.22 -1.27
N ASN A 548 28.60 -17.93 -1.64
CA ASN A 548 27.43 -17.25 -2.20
C ASN A 548 27.52 -17.25 -3.74
N ARG A 549 26.72 -18.08 -4.43
CA ARG A 549 26.71 -18.22 -5.90
C ARG A 549 25.40 -17.71 -6.49
N ILE A 550 25.45 -16.83 -7.49
CA ILE A 550 24.26 -16.22 -8.12
C ILE A 550 24.13 -16.71 -9.56
N VAL A 551 22.99 -17.28 -9.90
CA VAL A 551 22.62 -17.73 -11.24
C VAL A 551 21.50 -16.84 -11.78
N THR A 552 21.76 -16.11 -12.86
CA THR A 552 20.85 -15.09 -13.43
C THR A 552 20.05 -15.57 -14.65
N LYS A 553 20.37 -16.76 -15.18
CA LYS A 553 19.71 -17.35 -16.37
C LYS A 553 19.50 -18.85 -16.15
N PRO A 554 18.46 -19.47 -16.75
CA PRO A 554 18.26 -20.91 -16.69
C PRO A 554 19.37 -21.67 -17.46
N PRO A 555 19.67 -22.94 -17.09
CA PRO A 555 19.12 -23.68 -15.94
C PRO A 555 19.59 -23.10 -14.60
N TYR A 556 18.68 -23.00 -13.63
CA TYR A 556 18.98 -22.48 -12.29
C TYR A 556 19.59 -23.59 -11.42
N GLU A 557 20.81 -23.98 -11.75
CA GLU A 557 21.54 -25.07 -11.11
C GLU A 557 22.99 -24.72 -10.80
N LEU A 558 23.59 -25.47 -9.87
CA LEU A 558 24.96 -25.34 -9.43
C LEU A 558 25.56 -26.73 -9.25
N THR A 559 26.64 -27.04 -9.98
CA THR A 559 27.39 -28.29 -9.85
C THR A 559 28.72 -28.03 -9.14
N GLU A 560 29.00 -28.81 -8.11
CA GLU A 560 30.21 -28.77 -7.29
C GLU A 560 30.63 -30.19 -6.90
N THR A 561 31.68 -30.32 -6.10
CA THR A 561 32.16 -31.61 -5.60
C THR A 561 32.43 -31.54 -4.10
N GLY A 562 32.31 -32.66 -3.38
CA GLY A 562 32.48 -32.67 -1.93
C GLY A 562 32.38 -34.07 -1.31
N TRP A 563 32.24 -34.12 0.02
CA TRP A 563 32.18 -35.37 0.79
C TRP A 563 31.18 -35.38 1.97
N GLY A 564 30.64 -34.23 2.39
CA GLY A 564 29.71 -34.11 3.52
C GLY A 564 28.34 -33.55 3.11
N GLU A 565 27.31 -33.92 3.86
CA GLU A 565 25.95 -33.36 3.75
C GLU A 565 25.85 -32.06 4.56
N PHE A 566 25.17 -31.04 4.01
CA PHE A 566 24.97 -29.75 4.66
C PHE A 566 23.73 -29.03 4.09
N GLU A 567 23.25 -27.99 4.79
CA GLU A 567 22.11 -27.18 4.34
C GLU A 567 22.52 -26.16 3.26
N ILE A 568 21.74 -26.12 2.17
CA ILE A 568 21.90 -25.18 1.06
C ILE A 568 20.79 -24.12 1.09
N VAL A 569 21.27 -22.89 1.17
CA VAL A 569 20.65 -21.57 0.97
C VAL A 569 20.04 -21.27 -0.40
N ILE A 570 18.93 -21.87 -0.85
CA ILE A 570 18.34 -21.52 -2.16
C ILE A 570 17.40 -20.30 -2.03
N LYS A 571 17.73 -19.17 -2.65
CA LYS A 571 16.93 -17.94 -2.59
C LYS A 571 16.59 -17.39 -3.98
N ILE A 572 15.31 -17.38 -4.31
CA ILE A 572 14.74 -17.00 -5.61
C ILE A 572 14.33 -15.53 -5.56
N TYR A 573 14.80 -14.72 -6.50
CA TYR A 573 14.44 -13.31 -6.67
C TYR A 573 13.63 -13.13 -7.95
N PHE A 574 12.58 -12.33 -7.89
CA PHE A 574 11.69 -12.06 -9.03
C PHE A 574 12.11 -10.80 -9.79
N HIS A 575 11.54 -10.60 -10.99
CA HIS A 575 11.79 -9.40 -11.79
C HIS A 575 11.15 -8.16 -11.21
N ASP A 576 9.95 -8.29 -10.64
CA ASP A 576 9.33 -7.21 -9.85
C ASP A 576 10.11 -7.00 -8.53
N PRO A 577 10.66 -5.80 -8.27
CA PRO A 577 11.41 -5.52 -7.05
C PRO A 577 10.55 -5.41 -5.78
N ASN A 578 9.22 -5.27 -5.92
CA ASN A 578 8.29 -5.20 -4.80
C ASN A 578 7.92 -6.59 -4.26
N GLU A 579 8.08 -7.64 -5.08
CA GLU A 579 7.79 -9.01 -4.67
C GLU A 579 8.93 -9.60 -3.82
N ARG A 580 8.57 -10.32 -2.75
CA ARG A 580 9.53 -10.78 -1.76
C ARG A 580 10.29 -12.02 -2.24
N PRO A 581 11.64 -12.05 -2.15
CA PRO A 581 12.41 -13.23 -2.54
C PRO A 581 12.06 -14.46 -1.68
N VAL A 582 11.67 -15.56 -2.34
CA VAL A 582 11.41 -16.85 -1.70
C VAL A 582 12.71 -17.49 -1.26
N THR A 583 12.75 -18.10 -0.07
CA THR A 583 13.94 -18.78 0.49
C THR A 583 13.56 -20.21 0.86
N ILE A 584 14.29 -21.17 0.28
CA ILE A 584 14.10 -22.61 0.43
C ILE A 584 15.38 -23.19 1.03
N TYR A 585 15.23 -24.06 2.03
CA TYR A 585 16.33 -24.72 2.72
C TYR A 585 16.39 -26.17 2.26
N HIS A 586 17.45 -26.56 1.56
CA HIS A 586 17.63 -27.92 1.04
C HIS A 586 18.82 -28.60 1.71
N ILE A 587 18.62 -29.76 2.34
CA ILE A 587 19.74 -30.56 2.88
C ILE A 587 20.37 -31.34 1.72
N LEU A 588 21.60 -31.02 1.35
CA LEU A 588 22.37 -31.75 0.34
C LEU A 588 22.50 -33.22 0.72
N LYS A 589 21.90 -34.11 -0.06
CA LYS A 589 21.99 -35.56 0.13
C LYS A 589 23.06 -36.19 -0.76
N LEU A 590 23.98 -36.89 -0.12
CA LEU A 590 25.06 -37.67 -0.75
C LEU A 590 24.91 -39.17 -0.46
N PHE A 591 24.28 -39.54 0.67
CA PHE A 591 24.15 -40.93 1.11
C PHE A 591 22.67 -41.34 1.24
N GLN A 592 22.36 -42.62 1.02
CA GLN A 592 21.03 -43.19 1.21
C GLN A 592 20.80 -43.56 2.68
N SER A 593 19.59 -43.31 3.19
CA SER A 593 19.24 -43.50 4.61
C SER A 593 18.32 -44.69 4.92
N THR A 594 17.92 -45.47 3.90
CA THR A 594 16.98 -46.60 4.04
C THR A 594 17.68 -47.95 3.75
N PRO A 595 17.28 -49.07 4.40
CA PRO A 595 17.92 -50.39 4.20
C PRO A 595 17.53 -51.12 2.89
N GLU A 596 16.96 -50.43 1.90
CA GLU A 596 16.54 -51.04 0.63
C GLU A 596 17.71 -51.14 -0.34
N ILE A 597 18.36 -52.29 -0.25
CA ILE A 597 19.53 -52.71 -1.02
C ILE A 597 19.15 -53.08 -2.48
N GLN A 598 20.12 -52.93 -3.40
CA GLN A 598 20.13 -53.46 -4.78
C GLN A 598 19.12 -52.88 -5.81
N LEU A 599 19.46 -51.75 -6.45
CA LEU A 599 19.04 -51.50 -7.85
C LEU A 599 19.95 -50.53 -8.65
N GLY A 600 21.25 -50.80 -8.69
CA GLY A 600 22.18 -50.39 -9.77
C GLY A 600 22.41 -48.90 -10.09
N LYS A 601 21.68 -47.96 -9.47
CA LYS A 601 21.76 -46.52 -9.78
C LYS A 601 23.08 -45.93 -9.28
N LYS A 602 23.94 -45.51 -10.23
CA LYS A 602 25.23 -44.82 -9.96
C LYS A 602 25.08 -43.39 -9.43
N SER A 603 23.85 -42.91 -9.23
CA SER A 603 23.54 -41.56 -8.77
C SER A 603 22.36 -41.56 -7.81
N LEU A 604 22.51 -40.87 -6.69
CA LEU A 604 21.47 -40.52 -5.74
C LEU A 604 20.66 -39.32 -6.25
N VAL A 605 19.36 -39.33 -6.01
CA VAL A 605 18.43 -38.24 -6.32
C VAL A 605 17.68 -37.88 -5.04
N SER A 606 17.58 -36.59 -4.73
CA SER A 606 16.75 -36.04 -3.66
C SER A 606 16.05 -34.80 -4.21
N GLU A 607 14.81 -34.98 -4.69
CA GLU A 607 13.95 -33.93 -5.24
C GLU A 607 12.69 -33.76 -4.38
N PHE A 608 12.27 -32.52 -4.18
CA PHE A 608 11.04 -32.13 -3.49
C PHE A 608 10.15 -31.29 -4.40
N TYR A 609 8.83 -31.47 -4.29
CA TYR A 609 7.82 -30.63 -4.91
C TYR A 609 7.42 -29.53 -3.92
N GLU A 610 7.27 -28.29 -4.41
CA GLU A 610 6.87 -27.14 -3.60
C GLU A 610 6.09 -26.14 -4.44
N GLU A 611 5.24 -25.32 -3.80
CA GLU A 611 4.39 -24.34 -4.48
C GLU A 611 4.73 -22.91 -4.08
N ILE A 612 5.16 -22.09 -5.05
CA ILE A 612 5.31 -20.65 -4.83
C ILE A 612 3.93 -20.00 -4.97
N VAL A 613 3.37 -19.54 -3.86
CA VAL A 613 2.06 -18.89 -3.80
C VAL A 613 2.22 -17.36 -3.77
N PHE A 614 1.72 -16.69 -4.80
CA PHE A 614 1.63 -15.24 -4.90
C PHE A 614 0.23 -14.78 -4.50
N GLN A 615 0.11 -14.00 -3.42
CA GLN A 615 -1.15 -13.45 -2.92
C GLN A 615 -1.23 -11.96 -3.26
N ASP A 616 -2.29 -11.58 -3.99
CA ASP A 616 -2.49 -10.25 -4.56
C ASP A 616 -1.22 -9.67 -5.24
N PRO A 617 -0.60 -10.39 -6.20
CA PRO A 617 0.61 -9.92 -6.88
C PRO A 617 0.38 -8.57 -7.58
N THR A 618 1.46 -7.79 -7.70
CA THR A 618 1.47 -6.53 -8.47
C THR A 618 1.08 -6.78 -9.93
N ALA A 619 0.57 -5.77 -10.63
CA ALA A 619 0.17 -5.89 -12.03
C ALA A 619 1.32 -6.37 -12.95
N LEU A 620 2.56 -5.91 -12.68
CA LEU A 620 3.77 -6.38 -13.37
C LEU A 620 4.04 -7.86 -13.06
N MET A 621 4.13 -8.25 -11.79
CA MET A 621 4.41 -9.64 -11.41
C MET A 621 3.34 -10.60 -11.93
N GLN A 622 2.07 -10.20 -11.83
CA GLN A 622 0.93 -10.93 -12.39
C GLN A 622 1.06 -11.14 -13.90
N HIS A 623 1.43 -10.12 -14.67
CA HIS A 623 1.66 -10.25 -16.10
C HIS A 623 2.80 -11.25 -16.41
N LEU A 624 3.92 -11.18 -15.68
CA LEU A 624 5.06 -12.10 -15.85
C LEU A 624 4.72 -13.55 -15.46
N LEU A 625 3.86 -13.74 -14.45
CA LEU A 625 3.36 -15.05 -14.04
C LEU A 625 2.38 -15.65 -15.06
N SER A 626 1.61 -14.83 -15.77
CA SER A 626 0.59 -15.25 -16.74
C SER A 626 1.09 -15.36 -18.19
N SER A 627 2.32 -14.91 -18.49
CA SER A 627 2.89 -14.88 -19.85
C SER A 627 3.95 -15.97 -20.12
N SER A 628 4.20 -16.88 -19.17
CA SER A 628 5.20 -17.94 -19.33
C SER A 628 4.89 -18.87 -20.52
N ARG A 629 5.93 -19.19 -21.29
CA ARG A 629 5.88 -20.10 -22.46
C ARG A 629 6.50 -21.45 -22.12
N PRO A 630 6.16 -22.55 -22.81
CA PRO A 630 6.83 -23.83 -22.59
C PRO A 630 8.29 -23.80 -23.04
N ILE A 631 9.17 -24.45 -22.25
CA ILE A 631 10.62 -24.55 -22.52
C ILE A 631 10.88 -25.53 -23.66
N THR A 632 10.10 -26.61 -23.74
CA THR A 632 10.29 -27.69 -24.71
C THR A 632 8.99 -28.05 -25.42
N LEU A 633 9.07 -28.66 -26.61
CA LEU A 633 7.91 -29.17 -27.36
C LEU A 633 7.49 -30.60 -26.95
N GLY A 634 8.08 -31.16 -25.88
CA GLY A 634 7.92 -32.56 -25.48
C GLY A 634 7.39 -32.76 -24.06
N VAL A 635 7.32 -34.02 -23.63
CA VAL A 635 6.89 -34.39 -22.27
C VAL A 635 7.99 -34.06 -21.26
N TRP A 636 7.71 -33.10 -20.37
CA TRP A 636 8.57 -32.73 -19.26
C TRP A 636 8.56 -33.82 -18.18
N ARG A 637 9.74 -34.27 -17.74
CA ARG A 637 9.91 -35.36 -16.77
C ARG A 637 10.87 -34.97 -15.65
N HIS A 638 10.53 -35.36 -14.43
CA HIS A 638 11.38 -35.25 -13.25
C HIS A 638 12.12 -36.55 -12.95
N ASN A 639 13.10 -36.53 -12.04
CA ASN A 639 13.81 -37.75 -11.65
C ASN A 639 12.99 -38.57 -10.64
N THR A 640 12.19 -37.87 -9.81
CA THR A 640 11.14 -38.44 -8.95
C THR A 640 9.79 -38.44 -9.68
N ASP A 641 9.06 -39.55 -9.61
CA ASP A 641 7.65 -39.61 -10.01
C ASP A 641 6.76 -39.10 -8.87
N PHE A 642 6.41 -37.81 -8.94
CA PHE A 642 5.63 -37.14 -7.91
C PHE A 642 4.16 -37.58 -7.88
N GLU A 643 3.58 -38.07 -8.99
CA GLU A 643 2.20 -38.55 -9.01
C GLU A 643 2.11 -39.94 -8.36
N ALA A 644 3.03 -40.86 -8.66
CA ALA A 644 3.10 -42.16 -7.97
C ALA A 644 3.36 -41.99 -6.46
N LEU A 645 4.24 -41.05 -6.07
CA LEU A 645 4.49 -40.72 -4.66
C LEU A 645 3.25 -40.14 -3.98
N LYS A 646 2.50 -39.28 -4.67
CA LYS A 646 1.25 -38.67 -4.20
C LYS A 646 0.14 -39.70 -4.05
N GLU A 647 0.00 -40.66 -4.96
CA GLU A 647 -0.96 -41.77 -4.83
C GLU A 647 -0.67 -42.64 -3.60
N SER A 648 0.59 -43.06 -3.41
CA SER A 648 1.01 -43.83 -2.23
C SER A 648 0.74 -43.05 -0.94
N THR A 649 1.21 -41.79 -0.88
CA THR A 649 1.04 -40.93 0.31
C THR A 649 -0.44 -40.65 0.60
N MET A 650 -1.26 -40.44 -0.42
CA MET A 650 -2.71 -40.25 -0.27
C MET A 650 -3.39 -41.51 0.28
N LYS A 651 -2.98 -42.69 -0.18
CA LYS A 651 -3.46 -43.97 0.36
C LYS A 651 -3.14 -44.11 1.85
N ASP A 652 -1.90 -43.86 2.25
CA ASP A 652 -1.48 -43.90 3.66
C ASP A 652 -2.26 -42.90 4.52
N ILE A 653 -2.48 -41.68 4.02
CA ILE A 653 -3.32 -40.66 4.67
C ILE A 653 -4.79 -41.09 4.76
N MET A 654 -5.35 -41.75 3.74
CA MET A 654 -6.71 -42.28 3.75
C MET A 654 -6.88 -43.41 4.75
N GLU A 655 -5.92 -44.34 4.84
CA GLU A 655 -5.90 -45.41 5.84
C GLU A 655 -5.82 -44.83 7.27
N ALA A 656 -4.91 -43.88 7.50
CA ALA A 656 -4.82 -43.16 8.78
C ALA A 656 -6.11 -42.39 9.12
N ARG A 657 -6.73 -41.70 8.15
CA ARG A 657 -8.00 -40.99 8.32
C ARG A 657 -9.15 -41.94 8.65
N ASN A 658 -9.19 -43.11 8.03
CA ASN A 658 -10.20 -44.14 8.31
C ASN A 658 -10.02 -44.71 9.72
N LYS A 659 -8.78 -44.98 10.15
CA LYS A 659 -8.48 -45.39 11.53
C LYS A 659 -8.93 -44.35 12.55
N ILE A 660 -8.57 -43.08 12.36
CA ILE A 660 -9.00 -41.97 13.21
C ILE A 660 -10.53 -41.84 13.21
N ARG A 661 -11.20 -42.03 12.07
CA ARG A 661 -12.66 -41.99 11.97
C ARG A 661 -13.33 -43.10 12.78
N LEU A 662 -12.77 -44.31 12.78
CA LEU A 662 -13.26 -45.44 13.58
C LEU A 662 -13.07 -45.16 15.09
N GLU A 663 -11.89 -44.66 15.49
CA GLU A 663 -11.63 -44.24 16.88
C GLU A 663 -12.59 -43.12 17.33
N VAL A 664 -12.91 -42.16 16.44
CA VAL A 664 -13.90 -41.10 16.72
C VAL A 664 -15.34 -41.65 16.83
N ILE A 665 -15.68 -42.74 16.15
CA ILE A 665 -17.00 -43.39 16.28
C ILE A 665 -17.08 -44.12 17.63
N ASP A 666 -16.09 -44.95 17.98
CA ASP A 666 -15.99 -45.61 19.29
C ASP A 666 -16.04 -44.59 20.46
N LEU A 667 -15.31 -43.49 20.35
CA LEU A 667 -15.35 -42.41 21.34
C LEU A 667 -16.71 -41.70 21.39
N LYS A 668 -17.44 -41.59 20.27
CA LYS A 668 -18.80 -41.03 20.25
C LYS A 668 -19.83 -41.96 20.89
N GLU A 669 -19.71 -43.28 20.69
CA GLU A 669 -20.57 -44.27 21.35
C GLU A 669 -20.33 -44.25 22.87
N LYS A 670 -19.05 -44.28 23.29
CA LYS A 670 -18.66 -44.09 24.70
C LYS A 670 -19.16 -42.77 25.29
N LEU A 671 -19.09 -41.67 24.53
CA LEU A 671 -19.63 -40.37 24.94
C LEU A 671 -21.17 -40.39 25.06
N THR A 672 -21.86 -41.14 24.21
CA THR A 672 -23.33 -41.27 24.25
C THR A 672 -23.75 -42.06 25.48
N LEU A 673 -23.12 -43.20 25.74
CA LEU A 673 -23.30 -44.00 26.95
C LEU A 673 -23.02 -43.18 28.23
N ALA A 674 -21.95 -42.38 28.23
CA ALA A 674 -21.62 -41.48 29.33
C ALA A 674 -22.67 -40.37 29.52
N LYS A 675 -23.21 -39.80 28.43
CA LYS A 675 -24.28 -38.79 28.47
C LYS A 675 -25.59 -39.35 29.00
N GLU A 676 -25.98 -40.56 28.60
CA GLU A 676 -27.16 -41.25 29.15
C GLU A 676 -27.00 -41.56 30.65
N THR A 677 -25.80 -41.96 31.05
CA THR A 677 -25.44 -42.18 32.46
C THR A 677 -25.52 -40.88 33.27
N ILE A 678 -24.98 -39.77 32.73
CA ILE A 678 -25.09 -38.43 33.32
C ILE A 678 -26.53 -37.94 33.36
N ALA A 679 -27.36 -38.27 32.37
CA ALA A 679 -28.79 -37.92 32.36
C ALA A 679 -29.55 -38.62 33.50
N LYS A 680 -29.33 -39.93 33.70
CA LYS A 680 -29.86 -40.68 34.85
C LYS A 680 -29.43 -40.07 36.18
N PHE A 681 -28.13 -39.80 36.36
CA PHE A 681 -27.64 -39.15 37.58
C PHE A 681 -28.20 -37.73 37.76
N LYS A 682 -28.44 -36.97 36.68
CA LYS A 682 -29.10 -35.66 36.76
C LYS A 682 -30.57 -35.77 37.17
N GLU A 683 -31.31 -36.80 36.77
CA GLU A 683 -32.66 -37.05 37.26
C GLU A 683 -32.68 -37.42 38.75
N GLU A 684 -31.73 -38.23 39.22
CA GLU A 684 -31.56 -38.52 40.65
C GLU A 684 -31.20 -37.27 41.45
N ILE A 685 -30.25 -36.46 40.97
CA ILE A 685 -29.89 -35.17 41.55
C ILE A 685 -31.07 -34.20 41.52
N ALA A 686 -31.92 -34.20 40.48
CA ALA A 686 -33.13 -33.37 40.41
C ALA A 686 -34.21 -33.81 41.40
N LYS A 687 -34.34 -35.12 41.67
CA LYS A 687 -35.21 -35.65 42.74
C LYS A 687 -34.71 -35.21 44.11
N ILE A 688 -33.40 -35.26 44.35
CA ILE A 688 -32.77 -34.76 45.59
C ILE A 688 -32.93 -33.23 45.71
N SER A 689 -32.75 -32.49 44.62
CA SER A 689 -32.90 -31.02 44.55
C SER A 689 -34.33 -30.51 44.74
N LYS A 690 -35.36 -31.37 44.62
CA LYS A 690 -36.74 -31.00 45.00
C LYS A 690 -37.04 -31.20 46.48
N ALA A 691 -36.20 -31.93 47.21
CA ALA A 691 -36.30 -32.10 48.66
C ALA A 691 -35.39 -31.15 49.47
N GLY A 692 -34.33 -30.60 48.84
CA GLY A 692 -33.43 -29.61 49.44
C GLY A 692 -33.39 -28.31 48.66
N GLY A 693 -33.72 -27.19 49.32
CA GLY A 693 -33.81 -25.86 48.69
C GLY A 693 -32.50 -25.38 48.03
N THR A 694 -32.68 -24.55 47.00
CA THR A 694 -31.65 -23.91 46.16
C THR A 694 -30.32 -23.56 46.83
N TYR A 695 -29.27 -24.32 46.52
CA TYR A 695 -27.87 -23.97 46.82
C TYR A 695 -27.26 -23.12 45.70
N PHE A 696 -27.46 -21.80 45.74
CA PHE A 696 -26.52 -20.83 45.16
C PHE A 696 -25.70 -20.23 46.32
N SER A 697 -24.37 -20.31 46.22
CA SER A 697 -23.49 -20.16 47.39
C SER A 697 -23.33 -18.72 47.87
N SER A 698 -23.95 -18.38 49.00
CA SER A 698 -23.76 -17.10 49.67
C SER A 698 -22.37 -16.99 50.31
N ARG A 699 -21.41 -16.36 49.60
CA ARG A 699 -20.09 -16.00 50.13
C ARG A 699 -20.07 -14.55 50.63
N ARG A 700 -19.17 -14.25 51.58
CA ARG A 700 -18.98 -12.88 52.11
C ARG A 700 -18.09 -12.09 51.13
N PRO A 701 -18.45 -10.87 50.71
CA PRO A 701 -17.71 -10.11 49.67
C PRO A 701 -16.20 -9.94 49.94
N GLY A 702 -15.79 -9.77 51.19
CA GLY A 702 -14.36 -9.63 51.56
C GLY A 702 -13.52 -10.88 51.30
N VAL A 703 -14.11 -12.08 51.29
CA VAL A 703 -13.39 -13.33 50.98
C VAL A 703 -13.06 -13.38 49.48
N GLU A 704 -14.01 -12.99 48.63
CA GLU A 704 -13.82 -12.97 47.18
C GLU A 704 -12.80 -11.92 46.74
N PHE A 705 -12.75 -10.78 47.44
CA PHE A 705 -11.69 -9.78 47.29
C PHE A 705 -10.31 -10.38 47.63
N ALA A 706 -10.20 -11.08 48.77
CA ALA A 706 -8.93 -11.66 49.22
C ALA A 706 -8.41 -12.74 48.27
N ILE A 707 -9.27 -13.65 47.81
CA ILE A 707 -8.92 -14.70 46.83
C ILE A 707 -8.48 -14.07 45.50
N GLY A 708 -9.22 -13.07 44.99
CA GLY A 708 -8.87 -12.34 43.77
C GLY A 708 -7.54 -11.58 43.87
N ALA A 709 -7.26 -10.93 45.00
CA ALA A 709 -6.01 -10.23 45.23
C ALA A 709 -4.80 -11.18 45.33
N LEU A 710 -4.93 -12.29 46.07
CA LEU A 710 -3.88 -13.31 46.20
C LEU A 710 -3.58 -14.02 44.86
N ALA A 711 -4.61 -14.32 44.07
CA ALA A 711 -4.44 -14.88 42.73
C ALA A 711 -3.68 -13.94 41.79
N ALA A 712 -3.98 -12.64 41.83
CA ALA A 712 -3.28 -11.62 41.05
C ALA A 712 -1.83 -11.40 41.51
N VAL A 713 -1.54 -11.57 42.81
CA VAL A 713 -0.17 -11.58 43.36
C VAL A 713 0.62 -12.77 42.82
N GLY A 714 0.05 -13.98 42.86
CA GLY A 714 0.66 -15.18 42.29
C GLY A 714 0.98 -15.01 40.79
N ALA A 715 0.01 -14.54 40.00
CA ALA A 715 0.22 -14.25 38.58
C ALA A 715 1.24 -13.13 38.34
N GLY A 716 1.28 -12.13 39.22
CA GLY A 716 2.23 -11.02 39.19
C GLY A 716 3.68 -11.48 39.30
N PHE A 717 3.97 -12.44 40.19
CA PHE A 717 5.31 -12.98 40.41
C PHE A 717 5.95 -13.54 39.14
N PHE A 718 5.21 -14.35 38.38
CA PHE A 718 5.70 -14.98 37.14
C PHE A 718 5.78 -14.01 35.95
N THR A 719 5.03 -12.90 35.97
CA THR A 719 4.90 -11.99 34.82
C THR A 719 5.66 -10.67 34.97
N ASN A 720 6.15 -10.36 36.18
CA ASN A 720 7.00 -9.20 36.45
C ASN A 720 8.30 -9.14 35.59
N PRO A 721 8.96 -10.26 35.19
CA PRO A 721 10.06 -10.23 34.22
C PRO A 721 9.75 -9.54 32.89
N MET A 722 8.52 -9.68 32.39
CA MET A 722 8.12 -9.00 31.16
C MET A 722 7.82 -7.52 31.37
N ASP A 723 7.39 -7.11 32.57
CA ASP A 723 7.23 -5.69 32.93
C ASP A 723 8.58 -4.95 32.93
N VAL A 724 9.66 -5.54 33.49
CA VAL A 724 11.01 -4.95 33.46
C VAL A 724 11.50 -4.74 32.02
N VAL A 725 11.42 -5.78 31.19
CA VAL A 725 11.79 -5.72 29.78
C VAL A 725 10.96 -4.69 29.01
N LYS A 726 9.65 -4.60 29.29
CA LYS A 726 8.74 -3.61 28.71
C LYS A 726 9.15 -2.18 29.06
N VAL A 727 9.38 -1.88 30.34
CA VAL A 727 9.75 -0.54 30.81
C VAL A 727 11.02 -0.03 30.11
N ARG A 728 12.08 -0.84 30.03
CA ARG A 728 13.32 -0.44 29.35
C ARG A 728 13.13 -0.24 27.84
N LEU A 729 12.31 -1.07 27.17
CA LEU A 729 11.99 -0.89 25.75
C LEU A 729 11.15 0.37 25.47
N GLN A 730 10.37 0.86 26.44
CA GLN A 730 9.56 2.08 26.32
C GLN A 730 10.37 3.36 26.52
N LEU A 731 11.41 3.30 27.36
CA LEU A 731 12.35 4.39 27.64
C LEU A 731 13.48 4.53 26.61
N GLN A 732 13.74 3.51 25.80
CA GLN A 732 14.79 3.54 24.78
C GLN A 732 14.47 4.53 23.65
N GLY A 733 15.39 5.48 23.40
CA GLY A 733 15.26 6.51 22.35
C GLY A 733 14.10 7.44 22.65
N GLU A 734 14.11 8.05 23.84
CA GLU A 734 13.09 8.96 24.34
C GLU A 734 13.32 10.37 23.77
N LEU A 735 12.31 10.91 23.05
CA LEU A 735 12.37 12.20 22.34
C LEU A 735 13.39 12.27 21.19
N GLU A 736 13.97 11.14 20.79
CA GLU A 736 14.93 11.05 19.68
C GLU A 736 14.27 10.49 18.41
N ALA A 737 14.69 11.01 17.24
CA ALA A 737 14.15 10.57 15.96
C ALA A 737 14.47 9.10 15.66
N ARG A 738 13.61 8.44 14.89
CA ARG A 738 13.79 7.02 14.54
C ARG A 738 15.07 6.82 13.72
N GLY A 739 16.10 6.32 14.38
CA GLY A 739 17.41 6.03 13.76
C GLY A 739 18.53 6.99 14.16
N SER A 740 18.25 8.08 14.88
CA SER A 740 19.29 8.98 15.39
C SER A 740 19.98 8.46 16.66
N TYR A 741 19.37 7.49 17.35
CA TYR A 741 19.83 6.98 18.64
C TYR A 741 20.39 5.55 18.56
N THR A 742 21.28 5.20 19.49
CA THR A 742 21.90 3.87 19.57
C THR A 742 20.93 2.82 20.14
N LYS A 743 20.66 1.77 19.36
CA LYS A 743 19.72 0.69 19.76
C LYS A 743 20.43 -0.38 20.60
N ILE A 744 20.42 -0.19 21.92
CA ILE A 744 20.91 -1.15 22.93
C ILE A 744 20.05 -2.43 22.89
N TYR A 745 18.74 -2.28 22.97
CA TYR A 745 17.75 -3.34 23.01
C TYR A 745 17.12 -3.53 21.63
N LYS A 746 17.50 -4.61 20.93
CA LYS A 746 17.06 -4.92 19.56
C LYS A 746 15.64 -5.51 19.49
N ASN A 747 15.31 -6.40 20.41
CA ASN A 747 14.00 -7.06 20.55
C ASN A 747 13.81 -7.54 22.00
N THR A 748 12.65 -8.11 22.32
CA THR A 748 12.26 -8.52 23.68
C THR A 748 13.13 -9.62 24.27
N LEU A 749 13.47 -10.67 23.49
CA LEU A 749 14.32 -11.76 23.96
C LEU A 749 15.77 -11.30 24.16
N HIS A 750 16.28 -10.48 23.23
CA HIS A 750 17.58 -9.82 23.34
C HIS A 750 17.64 -8.89 24.55
N ALA A 751 16.54 -8.19 24.89
CA ALA A 751 16.47 -7.36 26.07
C ALA A 751 16.50 -8.20 27.36
N ALA A 752 15.67 -9.24 27.47
CA ALA A 752 15.70 -10.16 28.61
C ALA A 752 17.10 -10.79 28.82
N TYR A 753 17.74 -11.25 27.73
CA TYR A 753 19.09 -11.78 27.74
C TYR A 753 20.13 -10.74 28.19
N LEU A 754 20.07 -9.51 27.67
CA LEU A 754 21.06 -8.48 27.96
C LEU A 754 20.97 -8.00 29.43
N ILE A 755 19.74 -7.88 29.96
CA ILE A 755 19.51 -7.59 31.39
C ILE A 755 20.09 -8.73 32.25
N ALA A 756 19.72 -9.98 31.96
CA ALA A 756 20.21 -11.14 32.71
C ALA A 756 21.74 -11.30 32.64
N LYS A 757 22.37 -10.92 31.52
CA LYS A 757 23.82 -10.98 31.32
C LYS A 757 24.60 -9.89 32.04
N HIS A 758 24.12 -8.65 32.04
CA HIS A 758 24.85 -7.51 32.62
C HIS A 758 24.52 -7.23 34.09
N GLU A 759 23.34 -7.64 34.56
CA GLU A 759 22.83 -7.34 35.91
C GLU A 759 22.42 -8.61 36.70
N GLY A 760 22.51 -9.79 36.07
CA GLY A 760 22.10 -11.06 36.66
C GLY A 760 20.61 -11.36 36.47
N VAL A 761 20.24 -12.64 36.58
CA VAL A 761 18.86 -13.12 36.35
C VAL A 761 17.85 -12.47 37.31
N LEU A 762 18.26 -12.13 38.54
CA LEU A 762 17.41 -11.48 39.53
C LEU A 762 17.02 -10.04 39.16
N ALA A 763 17.77 -9.36 38.28
CA ALA A 763 17.41 -8.02 37.81
C ALA A 763 16.12 -8.00 36.97
N LEU A 764 15.74 -9.14 36.38
CA LEU A 764 14.43 -9.32 35.76
C LEU A 764 13.28 -9.25 36.77
N GLN A 765 13.54 -9.38 38.08
CA GLN A 765 12.53 -9.20 39.14
C GLN A 765 12.58 -7.81 39.80
N ALA A 766 13.24 -6.83 39.17
CA ALA A 766 13.25 -5.45 39.65
C ALA A 766 11.82 -4.91 39.90
N GLY A 767 11.65 -4.17 41.00
CA GLY A 767 10.36 -3.60 41.40
C GLY A 767 9.28 -4.60 41.82
N LEU A 768 9.60 -5.88 42.07
CA LEU A 768 8.60 -6.91 42.40
C LEU A 768 7.71 -6.54 43.60
N VAL A 769 8.28 -6.11 44.74
CA VAL A 769 7.51 -5.79 45.96
C VAL A 769 6.43 -4.71 45.70
N PRO A 770 6.75 -3.52 45.17
CA PRO A 770 5.73 -2.52 44.85
C PRO A 770 4.81 -2.96 43.70
N ALA A 771 5.28 -3.82 42.78
CA ALA A 771 4.42 -4.41 41.75
C ALA A 771 3.34 -5.32 42.33
N LEU A 772 3.68 -6.20 43.29
CA LEU A 772 2.71 -7.08 43.95
C LEU A 772 1.74 -6.29 44.82
N ALA A 773 2.23 -5.31 45.59
CA ALA A 773 1.36 -4.42 46.36
C ALA A 773 0.38 -3.64 45.45
N PHE A 774 0.85 -3.16 44.29
CA PHE A 774 -0.01 -2.51 43.30
C PHE A 774 -1.09 -3.45 42.75
N GLN A 775 -0.76 -4.73 42.50
CA GLN A 775 -1.74 -5.74 42.05
C GLN A 775 -2.85 -5.98 43.08
N VAL A 776 -2.53 -5.96 44.39
CA VAL A 776 -3.53 -6.07 45.47
C VAL A 776 -4.50 -4.89 45.45
N VAL A 777 -3.98 -3.65 45.45
CA VAL A 777 -4.80 -2.44 45.45
C VAL A 777 -5.66 -2.35 44.18
N LEU A 778 -5.05 -2.53 43.00
CA LEU A 778 -5.74 -2.38 41.73
C LEU A 778 -6.80 -3.47 41.51
N ASN A 779 -6.43 -4.75 41.61
CA ASN A 779 -7.37 -5.83 41.28
C ASN A 779 -8.39 -6.06 42.41
N GLY A 780 -8.03 -5.80 43.67
CA GLY A 780 -8.99 -5.83 44.76
C GLY A 780 -10.16 -4.86 44.51
N ILE A 781 -9.85 -3.59 44.23
CA ILE A 781 -10.89 -2.58 43.92
C ILE A 781 -11.61 -2.92 42.62
N ARG A 782 -10.88 -3.21 41.55
CA ARG A 782 -11.45 -3.49 40.22
C ARG A 782 -12.39 -4.70 40.21
N LEU A 783 -11.97 -5.84 40.76
CA LEU A 783 -12.78 -7.07 40.81
C LEU A 783 -13.89 -6.97 41.85
N GLY A 784 -13.65 -6.32 42.98
CA GLY A 784 -14.66 -6.09 44.02
C GLY A 784 -15.83 -5.23 43.51
N VAL A 785 -15.54 -4.13 42.82
CA VAL A 785 -16.58 -3.29 42.20
C VAL A 785 -17.26 -4.02 41.04
N TYR A 786 -16.52 -4.71 40.17
CA TYR A 786 -17.10 -5.48 39.06
C TYR A 786 -18.10 -6.54 39.56
N LYS A 787 -17.71 -7.36 40.54
CA LYS A 787 -18.60 -8.38 41.13
C LYS A 787 -19.79 -7.78 41.86
N SER A 788 -19.61 -6.65 42.53
CA SER A 788 -20.73 -5.93 43.16
C SER A 788 -21.72 -5.43 42.11
N ALA A 789 -21.24 -4.85 41.01
CA ALA A 789 -22.08 -4.40 39.92
C ALA A 789 -22.78 -5.55 39.18
N GLN A 790 -22.14 -6.72 39.07
CA GLN A 790 -22.77 -7.94 38.58
C GLN A 790 -23.90 -8.43 39.52
N ARG A 791 -23.67 -8.40 40.83
CA ARG A 791 -24.65 -8.81 41.85
C ARG A 791 -25.88 -7.91 41.93
N TYR A 792 -25.74 -6.62 41.62
CA TYR A 792 -26.84 -5.66 41.55
C TYR A 792 -27.38 -5.46 40.13
N GLU A 793 -27.05 -6.36 39.19
CA GLU A 793 -27.53 -6.37 37.79
C GLU A 793 -27.24 -5.06 37.00
N LEU A 794 -26.25 -4.27 37.45
CA LEU A 794 -25.92 -2.96 36.87
C LEU A 794 -25.18 -3.05 35.52
N ILE A 795 -24.65 -4.23 35.19
CA ILE A 795 -23.84 -4.49 33.97
C ILE A 795 -24.51 -5.45 32.98
N VAL A 796 -25.75 -5.87 33.25
CA VAL A 796 -26.53 -6.75 32.36
C VAL A 796 -27.68 -6.00 31.69
N ASP A 797 -28.12 -6.50 30.54
CA ASP A 797 -29.28 -6.01 29.81
C ASP A 797 -30.59 -6.66 30.32
N LYS A 798 -31.74 -6.22 29.79
CA LYS A 798 -33.07 -6.77 30.13
C LYS A 798 -33.27 -8.24 29.71
N ARG A 799 -32.28 -8.87 29.06
CA ARG A 799 -32.29 -10.25 28.57
C ARG A 799 -31.26 -11.13 29.30
N GLY A 800 -30.53 -10.58 30.27
CA GLY A 800 -29.49 -11.27 31.05
C GLY A 800 -28.10 -11.33 30.37
N ASN A 801 -27.89 -10.64 29.24
CA ASN A 801 -26.60 -10.58 28.56
C ASN A 801 -25.73 -9.42 29.08
N THR A 802 -24.42 -9.48 28.84
CA THR A 802 -23.48 -8.41 29.24
C THR A 802 -23.69 -7.14 28.41
N ASP A 803 -24.06 -6.03 29.05
CA ASP A 803 -24.17 -4.71 28.40
C ASP A 803 -22.76 -4.11 28.24
N VAL A 804 -22.31 -3.99 26.99
CA VAL A 804 -20.97 -3.50 26.63
C VAL A 804 -20.67 -2.10 27.16
N LEU A 805 -21.65 -1.18 27.11
CA LEU A 805 -21.45 0.22 27.50
C LEU A 805 -21.43 0.37 29.01
N ARG A 806 -22.39 -0.26 29.72
CA ARG A 806 -22.44 -0.25 31.19
C ARG A 806 -21.21 -0.93 31.78
N THR A 807 -20.83 -2.09 31.25
CA THR A 807 -19.63 -2.82 31.66
C THR A 807 -18.37 -1.99 31.44
N THR A 808 -18.24 -1.30 30.31
CA THR A 808 -17.12 -0.40 30.01
C THR A 808 -17.02 0.74 31.03
N LEU A 809 -18.12 1.44 31.32
CA LEU A 809 -18.12 2.58 32.24
C LEU A 809 -17.84 2.17 33.68
N VAL A 810 -18.49 1.12 34.19
CA VAL A 810 -18.29 0.63 35.56
C VAL A 810 -16.88 0.05 35.76
N SER A 811 -16.39 -0.76 34.81
CA SER A 811 -15.05 -1.36 34.94
C SER A 811 -13.91 -0.37 34.74
N GLY A 812 -14.08 0.60 33.82
CA GLY A 812 -13.11 1.66 33.58
C GLY A 812 -12.97 2.60 34.78
N THR A 813 -14.10 3.05 35.37
CA THR A 813 -14.08 3.94 36.54
C THR A 813 -13.55 3.25 37.80
N ALA A 814 -13.92 1.99 38.04
CA ALA A 814 -13.34 1.18 39.13
C ALA A 814 -11.82 1.01 38.99
N GLY A 815 -11.34 0.79 37.76
CA GLY A 815 -9.92 0.75 37.42
C GLY A 815 -9.22 2.06 37.75
N CYS A 816 -9.79 3.22 37.37
CA CYS A 816 -9.23 4.53 37.70
C CYS A 816 -9.07 4.74 39.21
N LEU A 817 -10.07 4.38 40.03
CA LEU A 817 -9.99 4.52 41.48
C LEU A 817 -8.82 3.69 42.07
N GLY A 818 -8.65 2.44 41.62
CA GLY A 818 -7.51 1.61 42.01
C GLY A 818 -6.17 2.14 41.50
N ALA A 819 -6.14 2.77 40.31
CA ALA A 819 -4.93 3.38 39.73
C ALA A 819 -4.47 4.62 40.50
N VAL A 820 -5.41 5.44 41.00
CA VAL A 820 -5.12 6.61 41.84
C VAL A 820 -4.53 6.15 43.18
N LEU A 821 -5.25 5.29 43.91
CA LEU A 821 -4.79 4.80 45.22
C LEU A 821 -3.48 3.99 45.14
N GLY A 822 -3.28 3.28 44.04
CA GLY A 822 -2.04 2.55 43.75
C GLY A 822 -0.89 3.40 43.17
N SER A 823 -1.09 4.70 42.90
CA SER A 823 -0.11 5.50 42.16
C SER A 823 1.30 5.54 42.80
N PRO A 824 1.46 5.69 44.13
CA PRO A 824 2.80 5.66 44.77
C PRO A 824 3.54 4.33 44.55
N LEU A 825 2.81 3.20 44.61
CA LEU A 825 3.34 1.87 44.33
C LEU A 825 3.75 1.75 42.86
N TYR A 826 2.97 2.33 41.94
CA TYR A 826 3.26 2.32 40.51
C TYR A 826 4.48 3.20 40.14
N LEU A 827 4.64 4.36 40.77
CA LEU A 827 5.81 5.24 40.62
C LEU A 827 7.09 4.51 41.04
N VAL A 828 7.14 4.00 42.28
CA VAL A 828 8.32 3.29 42.80
C VAL A 828 8.61 2.02 42.00
N LYS A 829 7.59 1.26 41.58
CA LYS A 829 7.76 0.16 40.62
C LYS A 829 8.48 0.65 39.35
N THR A 830 7.95 1.68 38.70
CA THR A 830 8.45 2.12 37.38
C THR A 830 9.91 2.58 37.47
N GLN A 831 10.28 3.36 38.50
CA GLN A 831 11.65 3.83 38.68
C GLN A 831 12.65 2.69 38.96
N LEU A 832 12.27 1.68 39.76
CA LEU A 832 13.11 0.51 40.00
C LEU A 832 13.26 -0.39 38.75
N GLN A 833 12.24 -0.44 37.88
CA GLN A 833 12.29 -1.23 36.64
C GLN A 833 13.09 -0.55 35.52
N ALA A 834 13.20 0.79 35.57
CA ALA A 834 14.05 1.59 34.68
C ALA A 834 15.54 1.55 35.04
N GLN A 835 15.87 1.32 36.33
CA GLN A 835 17.26 1.24 36.80
C GLN A 835 18.02 0.12 36.12
N SER A 836 19.28 0.40 35.75
CA SER A 836 20.09 -0.47 34.90
C SER A 836 21.60 -0.14 34.97
N ALA A 837 22.44 -1.10 34.57
CA ALA A 837 23.88 -0.89 34.47
C ALA A 837 24.22 0.13 33.37
N LYS A 838 25.24 0.98 33.61
CA LYS A 838 25.62 2.10 32.72
C LYS A 838 25.79 1.72 31.24
N SER A 839 26.25 0.50 30.95
CA SER A 839 26.44 0.01 29.57
C SER A 839 25.13 -0.28 28.81
N ILE A 840 24.01 -0.41 29.52
CA ILE A 840 22.69 -0.75 28.96
C ILE A 840 21.56 0.19 29.44
N ALA A 841 21.95 1.37 29.93
CA ALA A 841 21.04 2.34 30.53
C ALA A 841 20.17 3.07 29.50
N VAL A 842 18.89 3.25 29.83
CA VAL A 842 17.88 3.91 28.99
C VAL A 842 16.90 4.72 29.85
N GLY A 843 16.55 5.92 29.38
CA GLY A 843 15.80 6.89 30.17
C GLY A 843 16.55 7.36 31.43
N TYR A 844 15.92 8.22 32.22
CA TYR A 844 16.51 8.73 33.46
C TYR A 844 16.66 7.63 34.54
N GLN A 845 17.73 7.70 35.34
CA GLN A 845 18.14 6.68 36.30
C GLN A 845 18.12 7.26 37.73
N HIS A 846 17.14 6.83 38.54
CA HIS A 846 16.91 7.39 39.89
C HIS A 846 17.79 6.81 41.02
N ASN A 847 18.63 5.80 40.75
CA ASN A 847 19.66 5.26 41.66
C ASN A 847 19.21 4.87 43.10
N HIS A 848 17.97 4.43 43.29
CA HIS A 848 17.49 3.87 44.56
C HIS A 848 18.13 2.51 44.88
N SER A 849 18.47 2.25 46.13
CA SER A 849 19.00 0.94 46.57
C SER A 849 17.93 -0.14 46.74
N GLY A 850 16.65 0.24 46.83
CA GLY A 850 15.52 -0.68 46.95
C GLY A 850 14.18 0.05 47.09
N SER A 851 13.09 -0.71 47.28
CA SER A 851 11.74 -0.13 47.31
C SER A 851 11.48 0.78 48.52
N TRP A 852 11.96 0.41 49.71
CA TRP A 852 11.82 1.26 50.90
C TRP A 852 12.65 2.54 50.79
N ASP A 853 13.85 2.44 50.23
CA ASP A 853 14.72 3.57 49.95
C ASP A 853 14.09 4.55 48.94
N ALA A 854 13.53 4.03 47.85
CA ALA A 854 12.78 4.83 46.87
C ALA A 854 11.57 5.57 47.50
N PHE A 855 10.81 4.89 48.37
CA PHE A 855 9.72 5.54 49.11
C PHE A 855 10.22 6.65 50.04
N ARG A 856 11.31 6.38 50.79
CA ARG A 856 11.93 7.36 51.70
C ARG A 856 12.49 8.56 50.93
N PHE A 857 13.18 8.31 49.81
CA PHE A 857 13.75 9.35 48.96
C PHE A 857 12.65 10.28 48.42
N LEU A 858 11.63 9.74 47.78
CA LEU A 858 10.50 10.53 47.23
C LEU A 858 9.75 11.28 48.34
N TRP A 859 9.61 10.68 49.53
CA TRP A 859 9.00 11.36 50.68
C TRP A 859 9.84 12.56 51.17
N MET A 860 11.17 12.43 51.18
CA MET A 860 12.08 13.53 51.52
C MET A 860 12.19 14.59 50.41
N GLU A 861 12.01 14.21 49.13
CA GLU A 861 12.04 15.11 47.97
C GLU A 861 10.84 16.06 47.95
N GLY A 862 9.62 15.56 48.25
CA GLY A 862 8.40 16.37 48.18
C GLY A 862 7.15 15.73 48.80
N GLY A 863 7.31 14.76 49.71
CA GLY A 863 6.19 14.12 50.41
C GLY A 863 5.13 13.53 49.47
N VAL A 864 3.87 13.88 49.72
CA VAL A 864 2.72 13.34 48.97
C VAL A 864 2.73 13.75 47.49
N THR A 865 3.15 14.98 47.15
CA THR A 865 3.13 15.45 45.75
C THR A 865 4.19 14.75 44.90
N ALA A 866 5.34 14.43 45.48
CA ALA A 866 6.36 13.59 44.85
C ALA A 866 5.87 12.14 44.68
N LEU A 867 5.26 11.53 45.70
CA LEU A 867 4.72 10.16 45.61
C LEU A 867 3.58 9.98 44.60
N TYR A 868 2.80 11.03 44.34
CA TYR A 868 1.74 11.02 43.32
C TYR A 868 2.19 11.54 41.95
N ARG A 869 3.47 11.83 41.73
CA ARG A 869 4.00 12.27 40.43
C ARG A 869 3.60 11.31 39.30
N GLY A 870 2.98 11.83 38.24
CA GLY A 870 2.53 11.05 37.08
C GLY A 870 1.17 10.34 37.23
N TRP A 871 0.45 10.47 38.35
CA TRP A 871 -0.81 9.75 38.62
C TRP A 871 -1.86 9.88 37.49
N ASN A 872 -1.97 11.06 36.89
CA ASN A 872 -2.92 11.37 35.82
C ASN A 872 -2.63 10.60 34.51
N ALA A 873 -1.39 10.14 34.29
CA ALA A 873 -1.03 9.33 33.13
C ALA A 873 -1.49 7.87 33.26
N ASN A 874 -1.64 7.36 34.49
CA ASN A 874 -2.11 6.01 34.75
C ASN A 874 -3.62 5.86 34.54
N MET A 875 -4.40 6.94 34.72
CA MET A 875 -5.87 6.88 34.61
C MET A 875 -6.35 6.43 33.22
N PRO A 876 -5.98 7.06 32.09
CA PRO A 876 -6.45 6.62 30.76
C PRO A 876 -6.01 5.19 30.43
N ARG A 877 -4.78 4.85 30.80
CA ARG A 877 -4.21 3.50 30.63
C ARG A 877 -5.05 2.45 31.35
N VAL A 878 -5.33 2.65 32.64
CA VAL A 878 -6.07 1.67 33.43
C VAL A 878 -7.56 1.68 33.08
N PHE A 879 -8.14 2.81 32.68
CA PHE A 879 -9.49 2.88 32.12
C PHE A 879 -9.61 2.00 30.87
N VAL A 880 -8.79 2.27 29.85
CA VAL A 880 -8.81 1.56 28.56
C VAL A 880 -8.44 0.10 28.74
N GLY A 881 -7.42 -0.21 29.55
CA GLY A 881 -7.05 -1.59 29.86
C GLY A 881 -8.16 -2.35 30.58
N SER A 882 -8.85 -1.73 31.54
CA SER A 882 -9.92 -2.38 32.31
C SER A 882 -11.18 -2.62 31.47
N ALA A 883 -11.61 -1.58 30.75
CA ALA A 883 -12.75 -1.63 29.84
C ALA A 883 -12.53 -2.63 28.71
N THR A 884 -11.36 -2.58 28.05
CA THR A 884 -11.02 -3.53 26.98
C THR A 884 -11.01 -4.95 27.52
N GLN A 885 -10.25 -5.23 28.59
CA GLN A 885 -10.04 -6.61 29.06
C GLN A 885 -11.34 -7.30 29.47
N LEU A 886 -12.22 -6.62 30.22
CA LEU A 886 -13.44 -7.25 30.72
C LEU A 886 -14.50 -7.40 29.63
N THR A 887 -14.64 -6.39 28.75
CA THR A 887 -15.57 -6.46 27.61
C THR A 887 -15.16 -7.51 26.59
N THR A 888 -13.88 -7.53 26.16
CA THR A 888 -13.44 -8.48 25.13
C THR A 888 -13.32 -9.90 25.66
N PHE A 889 -12.98 -10.09 26.94
CA PHE A 889 -13.02 -11.43 27.56
C PHE A 889 -14.45 -11.97 27.63
N GLY A 890 -15.43 -11.15 28.01
CA GLY A 890 -16.85 -11.54 28.01
C GLY A 890 -17.32 -11.95 26.61
N LEU A 891 -17.19 -11.05 25.63
CA LEU A 891 -17.60 -11.29 24.25
C LEU A 891 -16.87 -12.50 23.62
N ALA A 892 -15.56 -12.66 23.85
CA ALA A 892 -14.82 -13.80 23.33
C ALA A 892 -15.22 -15.12 24.01
N SER A 893 -15.54 -15.10 25.31
CA SER A 893 -16.03 -16.28 26.03
C SER A 893 -17.39 -16.72 25.52
N ASP A 894 -18.32 -15.77 25.35
CA ASP A 894 -19.68 -16.05 24.87
C ASP A 894 -19.68 -16.51 23.41
N TRP A 895 -18.83 -15.92 22.56
CA TRP A 895 -18.64 -16.35 21.17
C TRP A 895 -18.01 -17.75 21.05
N LEU A 896 -16.95 -18.05 21.82
CA LEU A 896 -16.35 -19.39 21.80
C LEU A 896 -17.32 -20.47 22.32
N ARG A 897 -18.19 -20.12 23.27
CA ARG A 897 -19.29 -20.98 23.75
C ARG A 897 -20.37 -21.19 22.69
N SER A 898 -20.77 -20.14 21.97
CA SER A 898 -21.82 -20.24 20.93
C SER A 898 -21.40 -21.12 19.74
N LEU A 899 -20.10 -21.17 19.44
CA LEU A 899 -19.52 -22.07 18.44
C LEU A 899 -19.37 -23.53 18.92
N ASN A 900 -19.70 -23.83 20.19
CA ASN A 900 -19.58 -25.15 20.81
C ASN A 900 -18.15 -25.75 20.71
N ILE A 901 -17.14 -24.89 20.78
CA ILE A 901 -15.72 -25.26 20.69
C ILE A 901 -15.23 -25.68 22.09
N PHE A 902 -14.63 -26.87 22.19
CA PHE A 902 -14.12 -27.46 23.44
C PHE A 902 -15.15 -27.52 24.61
N PRO A 903 -16.35 -28.12 24.43
CA PRO A 903 -17.37 -28.20 25.48
C PRO A 903 -16.88 -28.92 26.75
N ASP A 904 -15.97 -29.88 26.59
CA ASP A 904 -15.42 -30.69 27.70
C ASP A 904 -14.13 -30.11 28.31
N ARG A 905 -13.65 -28.92 27.88
CA ARG A 905 -12.39 -28.31 28.36
C ARG A 905 -12.54 -26.81 28.65
N PRO A 906 -13.25 -26.41 29.73
CA PRO A 906 -13.52 -25.01 30.06
C PRO A 906 -12.26 -24.17 30.28
N ILE A 907 -11.19 -24.76 30.82
CA ILE A 907 -9.90 -24.07 31.03
C ILE A 907 -9.25 -23.67 29.68
N LEU A 908 -9.34 -24.54 28.65
CA LEU A 908 -8.78 -24.26 27.33
C LEU A 908 -9.60 -23.20 26.57
N LEU A 909 -10.93 -23.23 26.68
CA LEU A 909 -11.80 -22.18 26.17
C LEU A 909 -11.47 -20.84 26.82
N THR A 910 -11.31 -20.83 28.15
CA THR A 910 -10.98 -19.62 28.92
C THR A 910 -9.57 -19.10 28.61
N PHE A 911 -8.61 -19.98 28.33
CA PHE A 911 -7.28 -19.63 27.81
C PHE A 911 -7.39 -18.91 26.46
N LEU A 912 -8.16 -19.46 25.51
CA LEU A 912 -8.35 -18.84 24.19
C LEU A 912 -9.05 -17.47 24.28
N ALA A 913 -10.09 -17.35 25.10
CA ALA A 913 -10.73 -16.06 25.38
C ALA A 913 -9.75 -15.05 26.00
N SER A 914 -8.85 -15.51 26.89
CA SER A 914 -7.80 -14.69 27.51
C SER A 914 -6.72 -14.24 26.52
N VAL A 915 -6.38 -15.06 25.52
CA VAL A 915 -5.43 -14.69 24.44
C VAL A 915 -6.07 -13.67 23.50
N ILE A 916 -7.33 -13.84 23.11
CA ILE A 916 -8.08 -12.87 22.29
C ILE A 916 -8.18 -11.53 23.03
N GLY A 917 -8.71 -11.55 24.25
CA GLY A 917 -8.85 -10.33 25.05
C GLY A 917 -7.52 -9.67 25.40
N GLY A 918 -6.49 -10.45 25.72
CA GLY A 918 -5.14 -9.97 25.99
C GLY A 918 -4.48 -9.31 24.76
N SER A 919 -4.80 -9.78 23.55
CA SER A 919 -4.36 -9.16 22.29
C SER A 919 -5.04 -7.82 22.06
N CYS A 920 -6.36 -7.72 22.29
CA CYS A 920 -7.07 -6.44 22.23
C CYS A 920 -6.51 -5.42 23.22
N VAL A 921 -6.28 -5.82 24.49
CA VAL A 921 -5.71 -4.94 25.52
C VAL A 921 -4.29 -4.49 25.16
N ALA A 922 -3.46 -5.39 24.63
CA ALA A 922 -2.10 -5.05 24.21
C ALA A 922 -2.07 -4.02 23.06
N ILE A 923 -3.14 -3.88 22.28
CA ILE A 923 -3.27 -2.85 21.24
C ILE A 923 -3.85 -1.56 21.83
N THR A 924 -5.00 -1.61 22.49
CA THR A 924 -5.72 -0.41 22.94
C THR A 924 -5.02 0.32 24.09
N MET A 925 -4.39 -0.41 25.01
CA MET A 925 -3.73 0.18 26.18
C MET A 925 -2.36 0.78 25.86
N GLN A 926 -1.68 0.32 24.80
CA GLN A 926 -0.24 0.58 24.61
C GLN A 926 0.14 2.06 24.51
N PRO A 927 -0.57 2.93 23.77
CA PRO A 927 -0.23 4.36 23.70
C PRO A 927 -0.20 5.02 25.09
N PHE A 928 -1.16 4.67 25.94
CA PHE A 928 -1.26 5.16 27.31
C PHE A 928 -0.25 4.49 28.26
N ASP A 929 0.14 3.24 28.00
CA ASP A 929 1.19 2.53 28.75
C ASP A 929 2.58 3.15 28.51
N VAL A 930 2.92 3.52 27.26
CA VAL A 930 4.15 4.26 26.93
C VAL A 930 4.16 5.64 27.60
N LEU A 931 3.05 6.39 27.49
CA LEU A 931 2.92 7.71 28.12
C LEU A 931 3.07 7.63 29.64
N ALA A 932 2.42 6.66 30.30
CA ALA A 932 2.55 6.45 31.74
C ALA A 932 4.01 6.15 32.13
N THR A 933 4.63 5.13 31.54
CA THR A 933 6.01 4.73 31.87
C THR A 933 6.99 5.90 31.80
N ARG A 934 6.86 6.76 30.79
CA ARG A 934 7.71 7.95 30.61
C ARG A 934 7.40 9.07 31.61
N LEU A 935 6.12 9.38 31.84
CA LEU A 935 5.74 10.41 32.82
C LEU A 935 6.11 10.05 34.27
N TYR A 936 6.11 8.76 34.62
CA TYR A 936 6.54 8.27 35.93
C TYR A 936 8.07 8.19 36.07
N ASN A 937 8.83 7.98 34.98
CA ASN A 937 10.29 7.84 35.05
C ASN A 937 11.09 9.13 34.78
N GLN A 938 10.54 10.13 34.09
CA GLN A 938 11.27 11.34 33.72
C GLN A 938 11.93 12.06 34.92
N GLN A 939 13.01 12.79 34.64
CA GLN A 939 13.63 13.70 35.60
C GLN A 939 12.70 14.87 35.93
N THR A 940 12.84 15.40 37.15
CA THR A 940 12.19 16.64 37.59
C THR A 940 13.18 17.73 37.95
N ASP A 941 12.72 18.98 37.84
CA ASP A 941 13.40 20.16 38.36
C ASP A 941 13.24 20.29 39.89
N ALA A 942 13.88 21.31 40.47
CA ALA A 942 13.81 21.61 41.91
C ALA A 942 12.39 21.96 42.42
N ASN A 943 11.44 22.21 41.51
CA ASN A 943 10.03 22.46 41.83
C ASN A 943 9.16 21.20 41.64
N GLY A 944 9.77 20.03 41.40
CA GLY A 944 9.10 18.75 41.19
C GLY A 944 8.40 18.60 39.84
N LYS A 945 8.70 19.46 38.86
CA LYS A 945 8.08 19.48 37.52
C LYS A 945 8.93 18.71 36.50
N GLY A 946 8.28 17.94 35.63
CA GLY A 946 8.94 17.13 34.60
C GLY A 946 9.76 17.97 33.62
N THR A 947 11.04 17.63 33.43
CA THR A 947 11.95 18.34 32.52
C THR A 947 11.67 18.01 31.05
N LEU A 948 11.29 16.76 30.77
CA LEU A 948 11.00 16.27 29.42
C LEU A 948 9.54 16.57 29.01
N TYR A 949 8.59 16.35 29.92
CA TYR A 949 7.16 16.48 29.65
C TYR A 949 6.43 17.29 30.72
N LYS A 950 5.69 18.31 30.28
CA LYS A 950 4.84 19.16 31.13
C LYS A 950 3.56 18.44 31.60
N GLY A 951 3.18 17.35 30.94
CA GLY A 951 1.97 16.57 31.23
C GLY A 951 1.60 15.62 30.08
N LEU A 952 0.47 14.93 30.22
CA LEU A 952 0.05 13.85 29.31
C LEU A 952 -0.09 14.30 27.85
N GLY A 953 -0.74 15.45 27.60
CA GLY A 953 -0.93 15.99 26.25
C GLY A 953 0.37 16.46 25.60
N ASP A 954 1.26 17.10 26.37
CA ASP A 954 2.60 17.52 25.91
C ASP A 954 3.44 16.30 25.50
N ALA A 955 3.38 15.21 26.28
CA ALA A 955 4.04 13.95 25.92
C ALA A 955 3.45 13.29 24.68
N LEU A 956 2.13 13.22 24.55
CA LEU A 956 1.49 12.66 23.34
C LEU A 956 1.91 13.43 22.08
N ILE A 957 1.88 14.76 22.13
CA ILE A 957 2.26 15.63 21.00
C ILE A 957 3.74 15.49 20.67
N LYS A 958 4.62 15.53 21.68
CA LYS A 958 6.08 15.41 21.47
C LYS A 958 6.44 14.05 20.88
N ILE A 959 6.00 12.94 21.51
CA ILE A 959 6.31 11.58 21.03
C ILE A 959 5.80 11.37 19.60
N PHE A 960 4.57 11.82 19.30
CA PHE A 960 4.03 11.71 17.94
C PHE A 960 4.84 12.53 16.93
N ARG A 961 5.34 13.72 17.29
CA ARG A 961 6.15 14.58 16.41
C ARG A 961 7.59 14.09 16.23
N THR A 962 8.24 13.52 17.24
CA THR A 962 9.66 13.13 17.19
C THR A 962 9.86 11.65 16.82
N GLU A 963 9.05 10.75 17.38
CA GLU A 963 9.18 9.29 17.24
C GLU A 963 8.13 8.67 16.29
N GLY A 964 7.15 9.47 15.87
CA GLY A 964 6.02 9.04 15.05
C GLY A 964 5.05 8.12 15.79
N LEU A 965 4.01 7.66 15.08
CA LEU A 965 3.01 6.73 15.62
C LEU A 965 3.65 5.45 16.20
N THR A 966 4.75 4.97 15.62
CA THR A 966 5.49 3.80 16.14
C THR A 966 6.12 4.00 17.51
N GLY A 967 6.38 5.24 17.94
CA GLY A 967 6.87 5.56 19.28
C GLY A 967 5.87 5.17 20.37
N LEU A 968 4.57 5.43 20.13
CA LEU A 968 3.47 5.12 21.04
C LEU A 968 3.19 3.61 21.19
N TYR A 969 3.73 2.77 20.30
CA TYR A 969 3.58 1.31 20.35
C TYR A 969 4.88 0.57 20.74
N LYS A 970 5.93 1.30 21.17
CA LYS A 970 7.13 0.69 21.78
C LYS A 970 6.73 -0.21 22.95
N GLY A 971 7.16 -1.47 22.92
CA GLY A 971 6.87 -2.45 23.98
C GLY A 971 5.56 -3.25 23.84
N THR A 972 4.86 -3.21 22.70
CA THR A 972 3.60 -3.98 22.51
C THR A 972 3.76 -5.48 22.78
N PHE A 973 4.81 -6.12 22.23
CA PHE A 973 5.04 -7.56 22.38
C PHE A 973 5.32 -8.02 23.83
N PRO A 974 6.20 -7.37 24.63
CA PRO A 974 6.34 -7.73 26.04
C PRO A 974 5.09 -7.38 26.86
N THR A 975 4.31 -6.35 26.50
CA THR A 975 2.99 -6.10 27.11
C THR A 975 2.04 -7.27 26.88
N TRP A 976 2.01 -7.86 25.67
CA TRP A 976 1.21 -9.04 25.35
C TRP A 976 1.70 -10.30 26.10
N LEU A 977 3.01 -10.57 26.07
CA LEU A 977 3.65 -11.67 26.84
C LEU A 977 3.46 -11.53 28.36
N ARG A 978 3.16 -10.32 28.85
CA ARG A 978 2.73 -10.11 30.23
C ARG A 978 1.23 -10.45 30.38
N ILE A 979 0.35 -9.84 29.59
CA ILE A 979 -1.11 -9.90 29.81
C ILE A 979 -1.69 -11.31 29.62
N ALA A 980 -1.32 -12.01 28.55
CA ALA A 980 -1.95 -13.29 28.22
C ALA A 980 -1.61 -14.37 29.29
N PRO A 981 -0.33 -14.62 29.65
CA PRO A 981 -0.01 -15.52 30.76
C PRO A 981 -0.53 -15.04 32.11
N HIS A 982 -0.52 -13.73 32.40
CA HIS A 982 -1.01 -13.19 33.67
C HIS A 982 -2.49 -13.51 33.90
N THR A 983 -3.32 -13.37 32.87
CA THR A 983 -4.76 -13.63 32.97
C THR A 983 -5.04 -15.11 33.25
N VAL A 984 -4.34 -16.01 32.55
CA VAL A 984 -4.45 -17.46 32.72
C VAL A 984 -3.98 -17.90 34.11
N LEU A 985 -2.79 -17.45 34.53
CA LEU A 985 -2.25 -17.76 35.85
C LEU A 985 -3.15 -17.23 36.98
N CYS A 986 -3.73 -16.04 36.82
CA CYS A 986 -4.64 -15.47 37.80
C CYS A 986 -5.90 -16.33 37.96
N LEU A 987 -6.47 -16.84 36.87
CA LEU A 987 -7.63 -17.74 36.94
C LEU A 987 -7.29 -19.09 37.58
N VAL A 988 -6.16 -19.71 37.21
CA VAL A 988 -5.71 -20.97 37.83
C VAL A 988 -5.44 -20.80 39.33
N PHE A 989 -4.76 -19.72 39.74
CA PHE A 989 -4.54 -19.45 41.16
C PHE A 989 -5.84 -19.11 41.89
N TYR A 990 -6.79 -18.42 41.25
CA TYR A 990 -8.11 -18.16 41.82
C TYR A 990 -8.85 -19.48 42.09
N GLU A 991 -8.92 -20.40 41.13
CA GLU A 991 -9.56 -21.71 41.31
C GLU A 991 -8.90 -22.54 42.42
N GLN A 992 -7.56 -22.60 42.47
CA GLN A 992 -6.84 -23.33 43.51
C GLN A 992 -7.05 -22.73 44.90
N LEU A 993 -7.02 -21.40 45.04
CA LEU A 993 -7.31 -20.70 46.30
C LEU A 993 -8.77 -20.86 46.72
N ASP A 994 -9.71 -20.92 45.79
CA ASP A 994 -11.13 -21.12 46.06
C ASP A 994 -11.46 -22.56 46.50
N GLN A 995 -10.78 -23.55 45.90
CA GLN A 995 -10.81 -24.95 46.34
C GLN A 995 -10.20 -25.10 47.75
N LEU A 996 -9.04 -24.49 48.00
CA LEU A 996 -8.42 -24.46 49.34
C LEU A 996 -9.32 -23.82 50.39
N TYR A 997 -9.94 -22.67 50.09
CA TYR A 997 -10.90 -22.02 50.99
C TYR A 997 -12.14 -22.88 51.26
N SER A 998 -12.67 -23.52 50.22
CA SER A 998 -13.85 -24.39 50.34
C SER A 998 -13.52 -25.64 51.18
N ASN A 999 -12.36 -26.26 50.97
CA ASN A 999 -11.87 -27.39 51.76
C ASN A 999 -11.57 -27.02 53.22
N PHE A 1000 -11.10 -25.79 53.48
CA PHE A 1000 -10.93 -25.29 54.85
C PHE A 1000 -12.26 -25.09 55.57
N ARG A 1001 -13.34 -24.76 54.85
CA ARG A 1001 -14.68 -24.54 55.41
C ARG A 1001 -15.49 -25.83 55.59
N THR A 1002 -15.13 -26.92 54.90
CA THR A 1002 -15.81 -28.22 54.99
C THR A 1002 -15.14 -29.22 55.94
N ARG A 1003 -13.99 -28.87 56.55
CA ARG A 1003 -13.48 -29.61 57.71
C ARG A 1003 -14.39 -29.35 58.92
N PRO A 1004 -14.90 -30.39 59.62
CA PRO A 1004 -15.42 -30.21 60.96
C PRO A 1004 -14.27 -29.78 61.90
N ASN A 1005 -14.60 -28.97 62.91
CA ASN A 1005 -13.71 -28.72 64.05
C ASN A 1005 -13.58 -29.97 64.92
#